data_AF-A0A9E6JR94-F1
#
_entry.id   AF-A0A9E6JR94-F1
#
_cell.length_a   1.000
_cell.length_b   1.000
_cell.length_c   1.000
_cell.angle_alpha   90.00
_cell.angle_beta   90.00
_cell.angle_gamma   90.00
#
_symmetry.space_group_name_H-M   'P 1'
#
loop_
_entity.id
_entity.type
_entity.pdbx_description
1 polymer ?
#
loop_
_entity_poly.entity_id
_entity_poly.type
_entity_poly.pdbx_seq_one_letter_code
_entity_poly.pdbx_strand_id
1 'polypeptide(L)'
;MKNIRIHILLLLTLSLSFSTFKCIAQGVAINTTGSPADNSAMLDIDATGMNPKAGLLIPRMNTTERNLIASPAEGLQIYNTTTHCFEFYANGIWQTITCGCISAPEAAGTISGTATVCPGQNAVLYSVPAIARATSYTWTYSGAGAVIVGSTNTVIVYFTVSATSGNLTVQGTNACGNGTVSADYPISVNSTVPNIIGQPINPAAVCPGTGTPSFTVTATGGLTYQWQEFISSWNNVANAGVYSNSTTASLTITNPPASMNAYKYRCVVSGTCTSSTSDGSATLTVPFPSVTNTTTAATCSGTNPNITLTSNLPSNFAWTIGTITGGITGSSASFGATINQTLTNPITTAGTVQYIVTPTSTTGSCVGAAFTITVTVNPTPTVTNTPLTQNICTGENTALVTLTSNVGGATFAWAATETANITNFTTGGTNTIPIQTIYNSGATAGTVTYAITPTANSCAGGITNYITTINPIATGGTITDVGSYRIHTFTTSGTFTLCNSMNVEALVVAGGGGGSDEGGGGGGGFLTGTLAVNAQAYTVTVGNGGNAGANNGAGTNGENSIFSTLEATGGGAGGQYQNSPAPQIGGSGGGGGATQGGSAYSGAAGIAGQGHNGGCGYSPGYEGGGGGGAGGNGIDANSSGAGNGGVGLSSTIYDGSTIYYAGGGGGGVNNTGTAGSGGNGGGGNGGGNCVSLYTSSAGAANTGGGGGGGDGDCSVQCNPRAGGSGIVIIRYPH
;
A
#
# COMPACT_ATOMS: atom_id res chain seq x y z
N MET A 1 -150.86 39.21 76.24
CA MET A 1 -152.06 39.81 76.86
C MET A 1 -153.01 40.26 75.75
N LYS A 2 -154.25 39.74 75.72
CA LYS A 2 -155.52 40.37 75.23
C LYS A 2 -155.51 40.97 73.80
N ASN A 3 -156.49 40.87 72.91
CA ASN A 3 -157.93 40.60 72.91
C ASN A 3 -158.38 40.71 71.41
N ILE A 4 -159.23 39.83 70.84
CA ILE A 4 -160.68 40.07 70.55
C ILE A 4 -160.91 41.21 69.50
N ARG A 5 -161.53 41.07 68.31
CA ARG A 5 -162.89 40.55 67.97
C ARG A 5 -163.27 40.72 66.45
N ILE A 6 -164.04 39.76 65.87
CA ILE A 6 -165.34 39.87 65.11
C ILE A 6 -165.39 40.71 63.79
N HIS A 7 -166.11 40.43 62.67
CA HIS A 7 -166.91 39.32 62.05
C HIS A 7 -167.61 39.88 60.76
N ILE A 8 -168.00 38.99 59.81
CA ILE A 8 -169.25 38.98 58.97
C ILE A 8 -169.39 40.01 57.80
N LEU A 9 -169.41 39.61 56.51
CA LEU A 9 -170.44 39.00 55.62
C LEU A 9 -171.47 40.02 55.02
N LEU A 10 -171.73 39.92 53.68
CA LEU A 10 -173.07 39.82 53.02
C LEU A 10 -173.40 40.76 51.80
N LEU A 11 -173.72 40.16 50.62
CA LEU A 11 -174.70 40.52 49.52
C LEU A 11 -174.45 41.79 48.63
N LEU A 12 -174.78 41.93 47.32
CA LEU A 12 -175.52 41.17 46.27
C LEU A 12 -175.48 41.93 44.88
N THR A 13 -175.46 41.19 43.73
CA THR A 13 -175.95 41.49 42.32
C THR A 13 -175.38 42.66 41.49
N LEU A 14 -175.39 42.73 40.14
CA LEU A 14 -175.57 41.86 38.93
C LEU A 14 -175.54 42.82 37.70
N SER A 15 -174.83 42.51 36.60
CA SER A 15 -175.28 42.61 35.18
C SER A 15 -174.12 42.60 34.16
N LEU A 16 -174.43 42.21 32.93
CA LEU A 16 -173.60 41.58 31.89
C LEU A 16 -173.73 42.36 30.57
N SER A 17 -172.65 42.54 29.77
CA SER A 17 -172.69 42.52 28.28
C SER A 17 -171.30 42.57 27.62
N PHE A 18 -171.16 41.84 26.50
CA PHE A 18 -169.99 41.54 25.64
C PHE A 18 -169.43 42.70 24.80
N SER A 19 -168.10 42.70 24.49
CA SER A 19 -167.46 42.91 23.15
C SER A 19 -165.92 42.83 23.20
N THR A 20 -165.28 42.15 22.23
CA THR A 20 -163.82 41.88 22.05
C THR A 20 -163.04 43.02 21.36
N PHE A 21 -161.73 43.21 21.63
CA PHE A 21 -160.61 43.22 20.64
C PHE A 21 -159.22 43.75 21.15
N LYS A 22 -158.17 42.94 20.87
CA LYS A 22 -156.74 43.18 20.49
C LYS A 22 -155.71 43.89 21.41
N CYS A 23 -154.55 43.22 21.55
CA CYS A 23 -153.28 43.65 22.15
C CYS A 23 -152.24 43.94 21.04
N ILE A 24 -151.38 44.97 21.18
CA ILE A 24 -150.29 45.35 20.24
C ILE A 24 -148.93 45.29 20.95
N ALA A 25 -147.88 44.80 20.26
CA ALA A 25 -146.48 44.73 20.71
C ALA A 25 -145.69 46.02 20.38
N GLN A 26 -144.64 46.34 21.17
CA GLN A 26 -143.88 47.61 21.16
C GLN A 26 -142.44 47.41 20.62
N GLY A 27 -142.07 48.03 19.50
CA GLY A 27 -140.68 48.17 19.00
C GLY A 27 -140.24 49.65 18.96
N VAL A 28 -138.92 49.92 18.98
CA VAL A 28 -138.37 51.30 19.01
C VAL A 28 -137.73 51.66 17.67
N ALA A 29 -138.25 52.71 17.03
CA ALA A 29 -137.65 53.30 15.83
C ALA A 29 -136.93 54.60 16.19
N ILE A 30 -135.69 54.75 15.73
CA ILE A 30 -134.97 56.02 15.74
C ILE A 30 -134.82 56.45 14.29
N ASN A 31 -135.75 57.28 13.85
CA ASN A 31 -135.73 57.90 12.54
C ASN A 31 -136.34 59.31 12.63
N THR A 32 -136.17 60.10 11.57
CA THR A 32 -136.72 61.46 11.49
C THR A 32 -138.09 61.51 10.81
N THR A 33 -138.54 60.40 10.21
CA THR A 33 -139.79 60.32 9.45
C THR A 33 -141.01 60.05 10.34
N GLY A 34 -140.78 59.60 11.57
CA GLY A 34 -141.84 59.17 12.49
C GLY A 34 -142.45 57.81 12.14
N SER A 35 -141.86 57.09 11.17
CA SER A 35 -142.29 55.74 10.83
C SER A 35 -142.10 54.82 12.04
N PRO A 36 -143.08 53.94 12.36
CA PRO A 36 -142.88 52.91 13.37
C PRO A 36 -141.72 51.99 12.95
N ALA A 37 -141.07 51.38 13.94
CA ALA A 37 -140.00 50.42 13.69
C ALA A 37 -140.50 49.30 12.78
N ASP A 38 -139.65 48.85 11.86
CA ASP A 38 -139.96 47.65 11.10
C ASP A 38 -140.32 46.49 12.03
N ASN A 39 -141.37 45.75 11.67
CA ASN A 39 -141.94 44.70 12.50
C ASN A 39 -140.94 43.58 12.83
N SER A 40 -139.83 43.49 12.09
CA SER A 40 -138.73 42.54 12.31
C SER A 40 -137.60 43.07 13.21
N ALA A 41 -137.57 44.37 13.53
CA ALA A 41 -136.49 45.01 14.26
C ALA A 41 -136.92 45.44 15.67
N MET A 42 -136.11 45.09 16.67
CA MET A 42 -136.32 45.57 18.04
C MET A 42 -135.78 47.00 18.23
N LEU A 43 -134.73 47.36 17.48
CA LEU A 43 -134.23 48.72 17.29
C LEU A 43 -133.97 48.93 15.79
N ASP A 44 -134.74 49.82 15.19
CA ASP A 44 -134.59 50.20 13.78
C ASP A 44 -134.04 51.62 13.71
N ILE A 45 -132.88 51.79 13.06
CA ILE A 45 -132.24 53.10 12.86
C ILE A 45 -132.25 53.38 11.36
N ASP A 46 -133.15 54.27 10.95
CA ASP A 46 -133.27 54.69 9.56
C ASP A 46 -132.89 56.16 9.40
N ALA A 47 -131.79 56.39 8.67
CA ALA A 47 -131.30 57.71 8.29
C ALA A 47 -131.67 58.10 6.84
N THR A 48 -132.57 57.37 6.16
CA THR A 48 -132.92 57.62 4.76
C THR A 48 -133.52 59.01 4.50
N GLY A 49 -134.19 59.61 5.50
CA GLY A 49 -134.69 60.99 5.45
C GLY A 49 -133.64 62.08 5.74
N MET A 50 -132.40 61.73 6.10
CA MET A 50 -131.31 62.68 6.38
C MET A 50 -130.25 62.68 5.26
N ASN A 51 -129.90 63.85 4.76
CA ASN A 51 -128.81 64.04 3.81
C ASN A 51 -127.79 65.07 4.36
N PRO A 52 -126.51 64.70 4.58
CA PRO A 52 -125.90 63.39 4.34
C PRO A 52 -126.34 62.34 5.37
N LYS A 53 -126.43 61.08 4.92
CA LYS A 53 -126.67 59.94 5.83
C LYS A 53 -125.51 59.85 6.82
N ALA A 54 -125.77 60.13 8.09
CA ALA A 54 -124.77 59.96 9.15
C ALA A 54 -124.62 58.46 9.49
N GLY A 55 -123.39 58.03 9.77
CA GLY A 55 -123.10 56.69 10.27
C GLY A 55 -123.36 56.57 11.77
N LEU A 56 -123.31 55.34 12.28
CA LEU A 56 -123.34 55.10 13.73
C LEU A 56 -121.96 55.44 14.32
N LEU A 57 -121.89 56.49 15.12
CA LEU A 57 -120.70 56.77 15.92
C LEU A 57 -120.77 55.92 17.21
N ILE A 58 -120.03 54.81 17.23
CA ILE A 58 -119.86 54.00 18.44
C ILE A 58 -118.97 54.73 19.46
N PRO A 59 -119.04 54.40 20.77
CA PRO A 59 -118.23 55.06 21.77
C PRO A 59 -116.73 55.04 21.44
N ARG A 60 -116.10 56.22 21.51
CA ARG A 60 -114.66 56.42 21.27
C ARG A 60 -113.98 56.70 22.58
N MET A 61 -112.87 56.03 22.83
CA MET A 61 -112.12 56.19 24.07
C MET A 61 -110.68 55.71 23.87
N ASN A 62 -109.77 56.22 24.70
CA ASN A 62 -108.39 55.74 24.72
C ASN A 62 -108.28 54.42 25.51
N THR A 63 -107.13 53.73 25.44
CA THR A 63 -106.94 52.43 26.12
C THR A 63 -107.22 52.53 27.63
N THR A 64 -106.85 53.64 28.26
CA THR A 64 -107.03 53.86 29.71
C THR A 64 -108.49 53.98 30.08
N GLU A 65 -109.26 54.80 29.37
CA GLU A 65 -110.70 54.97 29.54
C GLU A 65 -111.47 53.67 29.30
N ARG A 66 -111.08 52.92 28.27
CA ARG A 66 -111.66 51.60 27.95
C ARG A 66 -111.46 50.58 29.07
N ASN A 67 -110.30 50.62 29.74
CA ASN A 67 -110.01 49.72 30.85
C ASN A 67 -110.76 50.10 32.14
N LEU A 68 -111.37 51.28 32.23
CA LEU A 68 -112.16 51.72 33.38
C LEU A 68 -113.64 51.29 33.32
N ILE A 69 -114.08 50.67 32.23
CA ILE A 69 -115.46 50.16 32.12
C ILE A 69 -115.62 48.96 33.08
N ALA A 70 -116.31 49.20 34.21
CA ALA A 70 -116.58 48.16 35.20
C ALA A 70 -117.65 47.19 34.68
N SER A 71 -117.31 45.90 34.58
CA SER A 71 -118.17 44.84 34.05
C SER A 71 -118.76 45.16 32.65
N PRO A 72 -117.92 45.27 31.60
CA PRO A 72 -118.41 45.59 30.26
C PRO A 72 -119.39 44.51 29.79
N ALA A 73 -120.52 44.93 29.22
CA ALA A 73 -121.48 44.00 28.65
C ALA A 73 -120.85 43.20 27.51
N GLU A 74 -121.19 41.92 27.41
CA GLU A 74 -120.78 41.09 26.29
C GLU A 74 -121.31 41.67 24.98
N GLY A 75 -120.42 41.84 24.00
CA GLY A 75 -120.72 42.51 22.73
C GLY A 75 -120.52 44.03 22.72
N LEU A 76 -120.02 44.66 23.79
CA LEU A 76 -119.72 46.09 23.81
C LEU A 76 -118.61 46.42 22.78
N GLN A 77 -118.89 47.34 21.86
CA GLN A 77 -117.96 47.78 20.81
C GLN A 77 -117.48 49.20 21.05
N ILE A 78 -116.16 49.42 20.89
CA ILE A 78 -115.52 50.73 21.00
C ILE A 78 -114.49 50.93 19.88
N TYR A 79 -114.17 52.18 19.59
CA TYR A 79 -112.98 52.53 18.81
C TYR A 79 -111.88 53.06 19.73
N ASN A 80 -110.75 52.35 19.79
CA ASN A 80 -109.63 52.70 20.66
C ASN A 80 -108.73 53.73 19.98
N THR A 81 -108.72 54.94 20.51
CA THR A 81 -107.97 56.05 19.93
C THR A 81 -106.47 56.00 20.22
N THR A 82 -106.00 55.18 21.17
CA THR A 82 -104.57 54.99 21.46
C THR A 82 -103.91 54.02 20.48
N THR A 83 -104.59 52.91 20.19
CA THR A 83 -104.07 51.87 19.29
C THR A 83 -104.49 52.10 17.84
N HIS A 84 -105.45 53.01 17.61
CA HIS A 84 -106.10 53.25 16.33
C HIS A 84 -106.82 52.01 15.77
N CYS A 85 -107.31 51.13 16.65
CA CYS A 85 -107.96 49.89 16.27
C CYS A 85 -109.44 49.85 16.72
N PHE A 86 -110.27 49.12 15.97
CA PHE A 86 -111.62 48.74 16.42
C PHE A 86 -111.52 47.56 17.38
N GLU A 87 -112.23 47.65 18.50
CA GLU A 87 -112.17 46.65 19.56
C GLU A 87 -113.57 46.32 20.10
N PHE A 88 -113.78 45.07 20.52
CA PHE A 88 -115.03 44.62 21.15
C PHE A 88 -114.77 43.74 22.37
N TYR A 89 -115.69 43.75 23.33
CA TYR A 89 -115.59 42.94 24.54
C TYR A 89 -116.37 41.63 24.38
N ALA A 90 -115.67 40.49 24.50
CA ALA A 90 -116.28 39.16 24.47
C ALA A 90 -115.44 38.19 25.30
N ASN A 91 -116.10 37.19 25.91
CA ASN A 91 -115.43 36.16 26.73
C ASN A 91 -114.50 36.74 27.83
N GLY A 92 -114.84 37.88 28.41
CA GLY A 92 -114.08 38.49 29.51
C GLY A 92 -112.87 39.34 29.10
N ILE A 93 -112.56 39.48 27.81
CA ILE A 93 -111.42 40.26 27.31
C ILE A 93 -111.80 41.15 26.12
N TRP A 94 -111.03 42.23 25.92
CA TRP A 94 -111.13 43.06 24.74
C TRP A 94 -110.36 42.44 23.56
N GLN A 95 -111.01 42.33 22.42
CA GLN A 95 -110.48 41.74 21.18
C GLN A 95 -110.27 42.82 20.12
N THR A 96 -109.16 42.76 19.38
CA THR A 96 -108.82 43.71 18.30
C THR A 96 -109.24 43.16 16.94
N ILE A 97 -109.90 44.00 16.12
CA ILE A 97 -110.33 43.61 14.77
C ILE A 97 -109.28 43.99 13.69
N THR A 98 -108.76 45.23 13.65
CA THR A 98 -107.76 45.68 12.64
C THR A 98 -107.08 47.03 12.98
N CYS A 99 -105.88 47.32 12.41
CA CYS A 99 -105.03 48.54 12.59
C CYS A 99 -104.30 48.96 11.26
N GLY A 100 -103.65 50.14 11.13
CA GLY A 100 -102.99 50.63 9.85
C GLY A 100 -101.47 51.02 9.87
N CYS A 101 -100.71 50.99 8.72
CA CYS A 101 -99.24 51.33 8.52
C CYS A 101 -98.98 52.74 7.91
N ILE A 102 -97.79 53.35 8.17
CA ILE A 102 -97.49 54.78 7.86
C ILE A 102 -96.13 55.15 7.13
N SER A 103 -95.11 54.28 6.85
CA SER A 103 -93.85 54.69 6.13
C SER A 103 -92.74 53.63 5.90
N ALA A 104 -91.88 53.82 4.86
CA ALA A 104 -90.70 52.98 4.50
C ALA A 104 -89.40 53.27 5.34
N PRO A 105 -88.35 52.40 5.28
CA PRO A 105 -87.09 52.54 6.03
C PRO A 105 -86.18 53.70 5.61
N GLU A 106 -85.31 54.17 6.52
CA GLU A 106 -84.32 55.23 6.26
C GLU A 106 -83.09 54.76 5.45
N ALA A 107 -82.17 55.68 5.13
CA ALA A 107 -80.96 55.39 4.36
C ALA A 107 -79.93 54.56 5.16
N ALA A 108 -79.23 53.65 4.48
CA ALA A 108 -78.18 52.84 5.09
C ALA A 108 -76.92 53.65 5.43
N GLY A 109 -76.26 53.31 6.55
CA GLY A 109 -74.96 53.87 6.94
C GLY A 109 -73.76 53.26 6.21
N THR A 110 -72.54 53.49 6.73
CA THR A 110 -71.30 52.93 6.16
C THR A 110 -71.12 51.46 6.52
N ILE A 111 -70.71 50.66 5.54
CA ILE A 111 -70.37 49.24 5.73
C ILE A 111 -68.97 49.12 6.37
N SER A 112 -68.83 48.20 7.32
CA SER A 112 -67.56 47.81 7.95
C SER A 112 -67.28 46.31 7.73
N GLY A 113 -66.05 45.95 7.37
CA GLY A 113 -65.63 44.58 7.12
C GLY A 113 -64.23 44.48 6.52
N THR A 114 -63.90 43.35 5.89
CA THR A 114 -62.58 43.10 5.28
C THR A 114 -62.55 43.60 3.83
N ALA A 115 -61.63 44.51 3.49
CA ALA A 115 -61.54 45.11 2.16
C ALA A 115 -60.78 44.26 1.12
N THR A 116 -59.92 43.33 1.56
CA THR A 116 -59.19 42.40 0.68
C THR A 116 -59.42 40.97 1.14
N VAL A 117 -59.83 40.10 0.22
CA VAL A 117 -60.13 38.69 0.50
C VAL A 117 -59.47 37.78 -0.54
N CYS A 118 -59.34 36.50 -0.20
CA CYS A 118 -58.79 35.48 -1.09
C CYS A 118 -59.91 34.70 -1.81
N PRO A 119 -59.68 34.21 -3.04
CA PRO A 119 -60.58 33.22 -3.65
C PRO A 119 -60.74 32.01 -2.72
N GLY A 120 -61.98 31.60 -2.44
CA GLY A 120 -62.29 30.49 -1.53
C GLY A 120 -62.37 30.87 -0.05
N GLN A 121 -62.20 32.16 0.31
CA GLN A 121 -62.26 32.60 1.70
C GLN A 121 -63.68 32.50 2.25
N ASN A 122 -63.82 31.68 3.30
CA ASN A 122 -65.10 31.42 3.94
C ASN A 122 -65.35 32.36 5.12
N ALA A 123 -66.64 32.63 5.35
CA ALA A 123 -67.16 33.27 6.56
C ALA A 123 -66.58 34.66 6.88
N VAL A 124 -66.52 35.56 5.89
CA VAL A 124 -66.08 36.95 6.09
C VAL A 124 -67.23 37.81 6.59
N LEU A 125 -67.06 38.46 7.74
CA LEU A 125 -68.11 39.26 8.37
C LEU A 125 -68.17 40.69 7.81
N TYR A 126 -69.40 41.16 7.53
CA TYR A 126 -69.68 42.56 7.18
C TYR A 126 -70.86 43.08 8.01
N SER A 127 -70.85 44.38 8.31
CA SER A 127 -71.85 45.00 9.16
C SER A 127 -72.14 46.46 8.75
N VAL A 128 -73.34 46.93 9.10
CA VAL A 128 -73.78 48.33 8.98
C VAL A 128 -74.50 48.72 10.29
N PRO A 129 -74.50 50.00 10.71
CA PRO A 129 -75.37 50.46 11.79
C PRO A 129 -76.84 50.12 11.55
N ALA A 130 -77.62 49.96 12.63
CA ALA A 130 -79.05 49.67 12.52
C ALA A 130 -79.77 50.78 11.73
N ILE A 131 -80.62 50.41 10.76
CA ILE A 131 -81.35 51.34 9.89
C ILE A 131 -82.71 51.53 10.53
N ALA A 132 -83.05 52.78 10.85
CA ALA A 132 -84.33 53.07 11.48
C ALA A 132 -85.49 52.59 10.61
N ARG A 133 -86.48 51.97 11.27
CA ARG A 133 -87.72 51.44 10.65
C ARG A 133 -87.52 50.27 9.69
N ALA A 134 -86.32 49.72 9.57
CA ALA A 134 -86.08 48.47 8.85
C ALA A 134 -86.48 47.27 9.73
N THR A 135 -87.20 46.32 9.15
CA THR A 135 -87.50 45.02 9.79
C THR A 135 -86.64 43.88 9.21
N SER A 136 -85.99 44.11 8.06
CA SER A 136 -85.03 43.19 7.43
C SER A 136 -84.03 43.99 6.56
N TYR A 137 -82.96 43.35 6.12
CA TYR A 137 -81.91 43.94 5.29
C TYR A 137 -81.70 43.13 4.01
N THR A 138 -81.44 43.84 2.91
CA THR A 138 -81.04 43.25 1.63
C THR A 138 -79.61 43.66 1.33
N TRP A 139 -78.70 42.69 1.34
CA TRP A 139 -77.29 42.88 0.98
C TRP A 139 -77.04 42.39 -0.45
N THR A 140 -76.24 43.13 -1.22
CA THR A 140 -75.87 42.75 -2.58
C THR A 140 -74.37 42.91 -2.81
N TYR A 141 -73.79 42.00 -3.58
CA TYR A 141 -72.40 42.03 -3.98
C TYR A 141 -72.32 42.06 -5.50
N SER A 142 -71.58 43.03 -6.07
CA SER A 142 -71.50 43.21 -7.52
C SER A 142 -70.47 42.31 -8.21
N GLY A 143 -69.57 41.68 -7.46
CA GLY A 143 -68.63 40.69 -7.98
C GLY A 143 -69.26 39.31 -8.15
N ALA A 144 -68.65 38.45 -8.97
CA ALA A 144 -69.08 37.07 -9.11
C ALA A 144 -68.58 36.20 -7.96
N GLY A 145 -69.25 35.07 -7.71
CA GLY A 145 -68.73 34.00 -6.86
C GLY A 145 -68.71 34.29 -5.37
N ALA A 146 -69.61 35.13 -4.85
CA ALA A 146 -69.81 35.30 -3.40
C ALA A 146 -71.24 34.92 -2.99
N VAL A 147 -71.39 34.27 -1.83
CA VAL A 147 -72.68 33.91 -1.23
C VAL A 147 -72.85 34.68 0.07
N ILE A 148 -73.89 35.50 0.16
CA ILE A 148 -74.21 36.27 1.36
C ILE A 148 -75.24 35.51 2.19
N VAL A 149 -74.96 35.32 3.48
CA VAL A 149 -75.82 34.61 4.43
C VAL A 149 -76.23 35.56 5.55
N GLY A 150 -77.54 35.68 5.75
CA GLY A 150 -78.18 36.55 6.74
C GLY A 150 -78.93 37.72 6.13
N SER A 151 -79.87 38.29 6.90
CA SER A 151 -80.72 39.41 6.50
C SER A 151 -80.85 40.47 7.59
N THR A 152 -79.83 40.57 8.46
CA THR A 152 -79.77 41.56 9.54
C THR A 152 -78.79 42.68 9.18
N ASN A 153 -78.56 43.61 10.12
CA ASN A 153 -77.53 44.64 9.99
C ASN A 153 -76.09 44.07 10.03
N THR A 154 -75.95 42.76 10.21
CA THR A 154 -74.71 41.99 10.06
C THR A 154 -74.93 40.79 9.14
N VAL A 155 -73.94 40.48 8.29
CA VAL A 155 -73.96 39.33 7.37
C VAL A 155 -72.61 38.65 7.28
N ILE A 156 -72.64 37.38 6.88
CA ILE A 156 -71.47 36.59 6.57
C ILE A 156 -71.41 36.38 5.05
N VAL A 157 -70.25 36.65 4.44
CA VAL A 157 -70.02 36.46 3.00
C VAL A 157 -69.00 35.34 2.80
N TYR A 158 -69.35 34.37 1.97
CA TYR A 158 -68.49 33.26 1.57
C TYR A 158 -68.03 33.50 0.12
N PHE A 159 -66.73 33.68 -0.08
CA PHE A 159 -66.14 33.84 -1.41
C PHE A 159 -65.73 32.48 -1.95
N THR A 160 -66.22 32.14 -3.13
CA THR A 160 -65.81 30.92 -3.85
C THR A 160 -64.42 31.06 -4.46
N VAL A 161 -63.83 29.96 -4.92
CA VAL A 161 -62.51 29.96 -5.60
C VAL A 161 -62.50 30.73 -6.92
N SER A 162 -63.67 31.07 -7.47
CA SER A 162 -63.82 31.90 -8.67
C SER A 162 -64.36 33.30 -8.35
N ALA A 163 -64.28 33.73 -7.08
CA ALA A 163 -64.76 35.06 -6.70
C ALA A 163 -63.96 36.16 -7.40
N THR A 164 -64.64 37.20 -7.88
CA THR A 164 -64.00 38.39 -8.47
C THR A 164 -64.20 39.59 -7.56
N SER A 165 -63.30 40.57 -7.64
CA SER A 165 -63.47 41.86 -6.96
C SER A 165 -64.79 42.54 -7.33
N GLY A 166 -65.37 43.27 -6.38
CA GLY A 166 -66.67 43.91 -6.53
C GLY A 166 -67.01 44.76 -5.31
N ASN A 167 -68.18 45.40 -5.33
CA ASN A 167 -68.66 46.27 -4.28
C ASN A 167 -69.78 45.57 -3.50
N LEU A 168 -69.74 45.67 -2.18
CA LEU A 168 -70.82 45.26 -1.29
C LEU A 168 -71.71 46.46 -0.97
N THR A 169 -73.03 46.30 -1.05
CA THR A 169 -74.02 47.32 -0.70
C THR A 169 -75.16 46.73 0.13
N VAL A 170 -75.89 47.58 0.85
CA VAL A 170 -77.01 47.17 1.72
C VAL A 170 -78.14 48.20 1.73
N GLN A 171 -79.38 47.73 1.86
CA GLN A 171 -80.57 48.56 2.13
C GLN A 171 -81.49 47.92 3.18
N GLY A 172 -82.25 48.72 3.92
CA GLY A 172 -83.28 48.24 4.86
C GLY A 172 -84.64 48.02 4.17
N THR A 173 -85.42 47.05 4.65
CA THR A 173 -86.75 46.70 4.09
C THR A 173 -87.81 46.57 5.19
N ASN A 174 -89.03 47.02 4.92
CA ASN A 174 -90.20 46.83 5.79
C ASN A 174 -91.52 46.66 4.97
N ALA A 175 -92.65 46.44 5.65
CA ALA A 175 -93.96 46.23 5.01
C ALA A 175 -94.44 47.42 4.15
N CYS A 176 -93.92 48.61 4.39
CA CYS A 176 -94.25 49.84 3.68
C CYS A 176 -93.22 50.15 2.54
N GLY A 177 -92.11 49.38 2.36
CA GLY A 177 -91.20 49.47 1.20
C GLY A 177 -89.69 49.25 1.51
N ASN A 178 -88.84 49.53 0.51
CA ASN A 178 -87.37 49.50 0.62
C ASN A 178 -86.80 50.90 0.87
N GLY A 179 -85.79 51.03 1.75
CA GLY A 179 -85.05 52.26 1.99
C GLY A 179 -83.92 52.49 0.96
N THR A 180 -83.15 53.57 1.15
CA THR A 180 -82.03 53.94 0.25
C THR A 180 -80.82 53.01 0.43
N VAL A 181 -80.23 52.55 -0.69
CA VAL A 181 -79.02 51.73 -0.72
C VAL A 181 -77.81 52.49 -0.18
N SER A 182 -76.92 51.79 0.54
CA SER A 182 -75.65 52.33 1.05
C SER A 182 -74.71 52.77 -0.08
N ALA A 183 -73.67 53.53 0.28
CA ALA A 183 -72.51 53.69 -0.60
C ALA A 183 -71.81 52.34 -0.86
N ASP A 184 -71.10 52.26 -1.99
CA ASP A 184 -70.30 51.09 -2.38
C ASP A 184 -69.15 50.85 -1.38
N TYR A 185 -69.06 49.62 -0.84
CA TYR A 185 -67.89 49.15 -0.10
C TYR A 185 -67.03 48.26 -1.00
N PRO A 186 -65.87 48.72 -1.49
CA PRO A 186 -65.05 47.97 -2.42
C PRO A 186 -64.34 46.80 -1.74
N ILE A 187 -64.49 45.60 -2.30
CA ILE A 187 -63.81 44.38 -1.88
C ILE A 187 -62.92 43.90 -3.04
N SER A 188 -61.62 43.80 -2.77
CA SER A 188 -60.64 43.27 -3.71
C SER A 188 -60.39 41.79 -3.45
N VAL A 189 -60.65 40.94 -4.44
CA VAL A 189 -60.28 39.52 -4.41
C VAL A 189 -58.86 39.36 -4.97
N ASN A 190 -57.89 39.06 -4.12
CA ASN A 190 -56.49 38.93 -4.52
C ASN A 190 -56.15 37.50 -4.96
N SER A 191 -55.94 37.31 -6.26
CA SER A 191 -55.64 36.01 -6.88
C SER A 191 -54.17 35.83 -7.29
N THR A 192 -53.23 36.64 -6.79
CA THR A 192 -51.81 36.45 -7.12
C THR A 192 -51.26 35.19 -6.44
N VAL A 193 -50.92 34.18 -7.24
CA VAL A 193 -50.30 32.94 -6.77
C VAL A 193 -48.78 33.08 -6.86
N PRO A 194 -48.03 32.81 -5.77
CA PRO A 194 -46.58 32.78 -5.84
C PRO A 194 -46.12 31.60 -6.70
N ASN A 195 -45.22 31.85 -7.65
CA ASN A 195 -44.64 30.82 -8.52
C ASN A 195 -43.10 30.90 -8.50
N ILE A 196 -42.44 29.80 -8.14
CA ILE A 196 -40.97 29.70 -8.16
C ILE A 196 -40.55 29.24 -9.56
N ILE A 197 -39.83 30.10 -10.27
CA ILE A 197 -39.34 29.85 -11.64
C ILE A 197 -37.85 29.55 -11.68
N GLY A 198 -37.12 29.85 -10.61
CA GLY A 198 -35.71 29.50 -10.43
C GLY A 198 -35.51 28.79 -9.10
N GLN A 199 -35.15 27.50 -9.17
CA GLN A 199 -34.86 26.68 -7.99
C GLN A 199 -33.52 27.09 -7.35
N PRO A 200 -33.33 26.84 -6.04
CA PRO A 200 -32.08 27.14 -5.38
C PRO A 200 -30.92 26.33 -6.00
N ILE A 201 -29.81 27.00 -6.28
CA ILE A 201 -28.60 26.40 -6.87
C ILE A 201 -27.52 26.26 -5.78
N ASN A 202 -26.69 25.21 -5.87
CA ASN A 202 -25.55 25.03 -4.98
C ASN A 202 -24.55 26.19 -5.16
N PRO A 203 -24.18 26.92 -4.10
CA PRO A 203 -23.09 27.89 -4.16
C PRO A 203 -21.76 27.18 -4.37
N ALA A 204 -20.74 27.93 -4.77
CA ALA A 204 -19.37 27.43 -4.79
C ALA A 204 -18.97 26.92 -3.38
N ALA A 205 -18.19 25.84 -3.35
CA ALA A 205 -17.68 25.30 -2.10
C ALA A 205 -16.82 26.35 -1.38
N VAL A 206 -16.97 26.43 -0.06
CA VAL A 206 -16.25 27.39 0.78
C VAL A 206 -15.60 26.66 1.94
N CYS A 207 -14.53 27.23 2.49
CA CYS A 207 -13.82 26.61 3.59
C CYS A 207 -14.46 26.93 4.94
N PRO A 208 -14.29 26.04 5.94
CA PRO A 208 -14.81 26.27 7.27
C PRO A 208 -14.38 27.64 7.81
N GLY A 209 -15.34 28.45 8.26
CA GLY A 209 -15.09 29.74 8.88
C GLY A 209 -14.72 30.87 7.91
N THR A 210 -14.83 30.69 6.59
CA THR A 210 -14.54 31.74 5.60
C THR A 210 -15.69 31.98 4.63
N GLY A 211 -15.70 33.15 3.99
CA GLY A 211 -16.57 33.46 2.86
C GLY A 211 -18.07 33.63 3.19
N THR A 212 -18.85 33.89 2.14
CA THR A 212 -20.28 34.21 2.23
C THR A 212 -21.08 33.52 1.11
N PRO A 213 -21.11 32.17 1.05
CA PRO A 213 -21.96 31.47 0.09
C PRO A 213 -23.41 31.93 0.18
N SER A 214 -24.06 32.10 -0.98
CA SER A 214 -25.45 32.51 -1.05
C SER A 214 -26.29 31.56 -1.89
N PHE A 215 -27.51 31.30 -1.42
CA PHE A 215 -28.53 30.53 -2.12
C PHE A 215 -29.56 31.51 -2.66
N THR A 216 -29.87 31.44 -3.95
CA THR A 216 -30.81 32.35 -4.60
C THR A 216 -31.99 31.59 -5.18
N VAL A 217 -33.18 32.18 -5.10
CA VAL A 217 -34.38 31.72 -5.82
C VAL A 217 -34.97 32.86 -6.63
N THR A 218 -35.63 32.53 -7.74
CA THR A 218 -36.37 33.50 -8.55
C THR A 218 -37.85 33.14 -8.53
N ALA A 219 -38.71 34.08 -8.16
CA ALA A 219 -40.15 33.85 -8.03
C ALA A 219 -40.98 35.09 -8.44
N THR A 220 -42.25 34.87 -8.81
CA THR A 220 -43.23 35.91 -9.17
C THR A 220 -44.51 35.77 -8.32
N GLY A 221 -45.30 36.85 -8.15
CA GLY A 221 -46.67 36.76 -7.56
C GLY A 221 -46.86 37.17 -6.09
N GLY A 222 -46.29 38.31 -5.65
CA GLY A 222 -46.44 38.85 -4.28
C GLY A 222 -45.59 38.05 -3.27
N LEU A 223 -44.45 38.62 -2.86
CA LEU A 223 -43.32 37.79 -2.42
C LEU A 223 -42.92 38.11 -0.97
N THR A 224 -43.31 37.23 -0.06
CA THR A 224 -42.59 37.03 1.20
C THR A 224 -41.80 35.73 1.10
N TYR A 225 -40.54 35.75 1.49
CA TYR A 225 -39.67 34.58 1.43
C TYR A 225 -39.45 34.04 2.83
N GLN A 226 -39.29 32.72 2.94
CA GLN A 226 -38.85 32.05 4.14
C GLN A 226 -37.94 30.89 3.74
N TRP A 227 -36.64 31.04 3.99
CA TRP A 227 -35.69 29.96 3.79
C TRP A 227 -35.82 28.90 4.88
N GLN A 228 -35.57 27.65 4.49
CA GLN A 228 -35.61 26.48 5.36
C GLN A 228 -34.33 25.65 5.21
N GLU A 229 -33.85 25.09 6.32
CA GLU A 229 -32.73 24.14 6.37
C GLU A 229 -33.24 22.73 6.65
N PHE A 230 -32.56 21.72 6.11
CA PHE A 230 -32.87 20.31 6.34
C PHE A 230 -31.86 19.69 7.32
N ILE A 231 -32.37 19.23 8.46
CA ILE A 231 -31.60 18.47 9.46
C ILE A 231 -32.14 17.04 9.52
N SER A 232 -33.43 16.92 9.84
CA SER A 232 -34.24 15.69 9.84
C SER A 232 -35.63 15.95 9.24
N SER A 233 -36.16 17.14 9.51
CA SER A 233 -37.25 17.81 8.82
C SER A 233 -36.79 19.20 8.34
N TRP A 234 -37.64 19.85 7.55
CA TRP A 234 -37.42 21.23 7.12
C TRP A 234 -37.77 22.21 8.24
N ASN A 235 -36.82 23.05 8.64
CA ASN A 235 -36.98 24.05 9.70
C ASN A 235 -36.77 25.46 9.14
N ASN A 236 -37.53 26.44 9.64
CA ASN A 236 -37.39 27.84 9.21
C ASN A 236 -36.06 28.43 9.70
N VAL A 237 -35.33 29.04 8.77
CA VAL A 237 -34.09 29.76 9.06
C VAL A 237 -34.42 31.19 9.51
N ALA A 238 -33.97 31.57 10.70
CA ALA A 238 -34.04 32.93 11.20
C ALA A 238 -32.75 33.69 10.88
N ASN A 239 -32.83 35.03 10.79
CA ASN A 239 -31.65 35.90 10.68
C ASN A 239 -30.89 35.93 12.01
N ALA A 240 -30.08 34.91 12.26
CA ALA A 240 -29.30 34.73 13.47
C ALA A 240 -28.07 33.86 13.22
N GLY A 241 -27.02 34.04 14.03
CA GLY A 241 -25.77 33.28 13.90
C GLY A 241 -25.10 33.49 12.54
N VAL A 242 -24.90 32.40 11.80
CA VAL A 242 -24.29 32.43 10.45
C VAL A 242 -25.26 32.88 9.36
N TYR A 243 -26.57 32.92 9.63
CA TYR A 243 -27.60 33.18 8.64
C TYR A 243 -27.98 34.66 8.55
N SER A 244 -28.09 35.17 7.33
CA SER A 244 -28.63 36.50 7.02
C SER A 244 -29.47 36.47 5.74
N ASN A 245 -30.37 37.44 5.59
CA ASN A 245 -31.29 37.58 4.46
C ASN A 245 -32.28 36.40 4.28
N SER A 246 -32.61 35.67 5.35
CA SER A 246 -33.47 34.48 5.31
C SER A 246 -34.94 34.73 4.92
N THR A 247 -35.34 36.00 4.83
CA THR A 247 -36.66 36.45 4.37
C THR A 247 -36.62 37.19 3.02
N THR A 248 -35.55 37.01 2.25
CA THR A 248 -35.38 37.61 0.91
C THR A 248 -35.21 36.53 -0.17
N ALA A 249 -35.13 36.95 -1.43
CA ALA A 249 -34.83 36.06 -2.55
C ALA A 249 -33.43 35.38 -2.47
N SER A 250 -32.55 35.85 -1.57
CA SER A 250 -31.21 35.30 -1.37
C SER A 250 -30.94 35.03 0.10
N LEU A 251 -30.60 33.80 0.47
CA LEU A 251 -30.07 33.46 1.80
C LEU A 251 -28.54 33.56 1.75
N THR A 252 -27.93 34.25 2.71
CA THR A 252 -26.47 34.33 2.85
C THR A 252 -26.03 33.62 4.13
N ILE A 253 -25.01 32.76 4.02
CA ILE A 253 -24.37 32.10 5.17
C ILE A 253 -22.95 32.65 5.29
N THR A 254 -22.64 33.31 6.40
CA THR A 254 -21.32 33.92 6.64
C THR A 254 -20.45 32.98 7.47
N ASN A 255 -19.24 32.71 6.97
CA ASN A 255 -18.22 31.91 7.66
C ASN A 255 -18.75 30.57 8.20
N PRO A 256 -19.38 29.72 7.37
CA PRO A 256 -20.01 28.49 7.85
C PRO A 256 -19.00 27.53 8.52
N PRO A 257 -19.29 26.95 9.70
CA PRO A 257 -18.47 25.90 10.30
C PRO A 257 -18.50 24.59 9.48
N ALA A 258 -17.48 23.75 9.67
CA ALA A 258 -17.35 22.44 8.99
C ALA A 258 -18.55 21.49 9.24
N SER A 259 -19.23 21.64 10.39
CA SER A 259 -20.41 20.85 10.76
C SER A 259 -21.61 21.06 9.83
N MET A 260 -21.62 22.14 9.03
CA MET A 260 -22.69 22.45 8.07
C MET A 260 -22.44 21.84 6.68
N ASN A 261 -21.37 21.09 6.49
CA ASN A 261 -21.13 20.40 5.22
C ASN A 261 -22.30 19.45 4.89
N ALA A 262 -22.76 19.48 3.64
CA ALA A 262 -23.89 18.73 3.13
C ALA A 262 -25.28 19.16 3.66
N TYR A 263 -25.39 20.26 4.41
CA TYR A 263 -26.70 20.82 4.79
C TYR A 263 -27.47 21.26 3.55
N LYS A 264 -28.78 21.02 3.52
CA LYS A 264 -29.65 21.34 2.38
C LYS A 264 -30.58 22.50 2.71
N TYR A 265 -30.82 23.35 1.73
CA TYR A 265 -31.64 24.55 1.84
C TYR A 265 -32.71 24.60 0.76
N ARG A 266 -33.90 25.07 1.15
CA ARG A 266 -35.03 25.29 0.24
C ARG A 266 -35.73 26.59 0.63
N CYS A 267 -36.54 27.15 -0.27
CA CYS A 267 -37.27 28.38 -0.01
C CYS A 267 -38.78 28.18 -0.11
N VAL A 268 -39.52 28.74 0.84
CA VAL A 268 -40.97 28.89 0.77
C VAL A 268 -41.28 30.33 0.39
N VAL A 269 -42.02 30.52 -0.70
CA VAL A 269 -42.46 31.83 -1.17
C VAL A 269 -43.96 31.94 -0.93
N SER A 270 -44.38 32.92 -0.14
CA SER A 270 -45.78 33.14 0.20
C SER A 270 -46.28 34.45 -0.39
N GLY A 271 -47.43 34.39 -1.03
CA GLY A 271 -48.27 35.54 -1.37
C GLY A 271 -49.37 35.74 -0.33
N THR A 272 -50.24 36.72 -0.56
CA THR A 272 -51.31 37.08 0.38
C THR A 272 -52.25 35.91 0.71
N CYS A 273 -52.43 34.97 -0.23
CA CYS A 273 -53.47 33.94 -0.17
C CYS A 273 -52.96 32.50 -0.25
N THR A 274 -51.76 32.28 -0.80
CA THR A 274 -51.21 30.94 -1.03
C THR A 274 -49.69 30.95 -0.85
N SER A 275 -49.10 29.78 -0.64
CA SER A 275 -47.64 29.60 -0.62
C SER A 275 -47.22 28.56 -1.64
N SER A 276 -46.00 28.72 -2.14
CA SER A 276 -45.32 27.78 -3.02
C SER A 276 -43.96 27.43 -2.39
N THR A 277 -43.61 26.15 -2.39
CA THR A 277 -42.32 25.67 -1.85
C THR A 277 -41.47 25.20 -3.01
N SER A 278 -40.18 25.52 -2.99
CA SER A 278 -39.24 25.01 -4.00
C SER A 278 -39.27 23.48 -4.01
N ASP A 279 -39.35 22.88 -5.20
CA ASP A 279 -39.45 21.42 -5.39
C ASP A 279 -38.08 20.72 -5.28
N GLY A 280 -36.99 21.50 -5.38
CA GLY A 280 -35.62 21.08 -5.12
C GLY A 280 -35.02 21.67 -3.83
N SER A 281 -33.80 21.22 -3.53
CA SER A 281 -32.97 21.78 -2.46
C SER A 281 -31.54 21.96 -2.95
N ALA A 282 -30.90 23.06 -2.56
CA ALA A 282 -29.48 23.27 -2.77
C ALA A 282 -28.66 22.82 -1.57
N THR A 283 -27.45 22.30 -1.80
CA THR A 283 -26.57 21.76 -0.77
C THR A 283 -25.40 22.70 -0.53
N LEU A 284 -25.13 23.01 0.74
CA LEU A 284 -23.92 23.71 1.15
C LEU A 284 -22.73 22.73 1.18
N THR A 285 -21.64 23.09 0.50
CA THR A 285 -20.41 22.30 0.51
C THR A 285 -19.35 23.05 1.31
N VAL A 286 -18.98 22.49 2.47
CA VAL A 286 -17.95 23.02 3.38
C VAL A 286 -16.88 21.93 3.64
N PRO A 287 -15.95 21.69 2.69
CA PRO A 287 -15.04 20.56 2.77
C PRO A 287 -14.08 20.66 3.97
N PHE A 288 -13.93 19.57 4.72
CA PHE A 288 -13.02 19.46 5.86
C PHE A 288 -12.17 18.18 5.73
N PRO A 289 -11.05 18.25 4.99
CA PRO A 289 -10.19 17.09 4.79
C PRO A 289 -9.36 16.79 6.04
N SER A 290 -9.19 15.50 6.34
CA SER A 290 -8.46 14.99 7.49
C SER A 290 -7.73 13.70 7.08
N VAL A 291 -6.43 13.64 7.36
CA VAL A 291 -5.57 12.49 7.04
C VAL A 291 -6.00 11.26 7.85
N THR A 292 -6.07 10.09 7.21
CA THR A 292 -6.53 8.83 7.82
C THR A 292 -5.43 7.77 7.96
N ASN A 293 -4.18 8.12 7.66
CA ASN A 293 -3.01 7.25 7.84
C ASN A 293 -2.75 6.88 9.30
N THR A 294 -1.95 5.85 9.52
CA THR A 294 -1.35 5.57 10.84
C THR A 294 -0.34 6.65 11.22
N THR A 295 -0.12 6.84 12.52
CA THR A 295 0.85 7.83 13.04
C THR A 295 2.30 7.34 12.96
N THR A 296 2.53 6.05 12.70
CA THR A 296 3.87 5.44 12.68
C THR A 296 4.09 4.57 11.45
N ALA A 297 5.31 4.59 10.94
CA ALA A 297 5.84 3.65 9.95
C ALA A 297 7.31 3.31 10.26
N ALA A 298 7.85 2.24 9.68
CA ALA A 298 9.25 1.86 9.82
C ALA A 298 9.85 1.48 8.47
N THR A 299 11.14 1.77 8.29
CA THR A 299 11.89 1.45 7.07
C THR A 299 13.36 1.22 7.41
N CYS A 300 14.13 0.67 6.47
CA CYS A 300 15.55 0.42 6.63
C CYS A 300 16.38 1.56 6.04
N SER A 301 17.58 1.78 6.57
CA SER A 301 18.55 2.73 6.02
C SER A 301 18.84 2.43 4.55
N GLY A 302 18.80 3.45 3.69
CA GLY A 302 18.97 3.35 2.26
C GLY A 302 17.71 2.91 1.49
N THR A 303 16.55 2.77 2.17
CA THR A 303 15.27 2.42 1.55
C THR A 303 14.22 3.49 1.77
N ASN A 304 13.06 3.33 1.13
CA ASN A 304 11.96 4.29 1.14
C ASN A 304 10.76 3.71 1.92
N PRO A 305 10.03 4.51 2.71
CA PRO A 305 8.93 4.00 3.52
C PRO A 305 7.63 3.75 2.73
N ASN A 306 7.54 4.19 1.48
CA ASN A 306 6.41 4.00 0.55
C ASN A 306 5.02 4.22 1.18
N ILE A 307 4.83 5.37 1.84
CA ILE A 307 3.60 5.68 2.58
C ILE A 307 2.60 6.33 1.63
N THR A 308 1.56 5.60 1.22
CA THR A 308 0.43 6.16 0.46
C THR A 308 -0.46 6.98 1.38
N LEU A 309 -0.62 8.27 1.09
CA LEU A 309 -1.40 9.20 1.90
C LEU A 309 -2.90 9.07 1.60
N THR A 310 -3.70 9.04 2.65
CA THR A 310 -5.16 8.90 2.58
C THR A 310 -5.86 9.96 3.40
N SER A 311 -7.06 10.35 2.98
CA SER A 311 -7.89 11.37 3.65
C SER A 311 -9.36 10.94 3.61
N ASN A 312 -10.17 11.46 4.53
CA ASN A 312 -11.63 11.26 4.56
C ASN A 312 -12.36 11.87 3.34
N LEU A 313 -11.70 12.77 2.61
CA LEU A 313 -12.20 13.42 1.39
C LEU A 313 -11.12 13.42 0.30
N PRO A 314 -11.48 13.43 -1.00
CA PRO A 314 -10.52 13.63 -2.08
C PRO A 314 -9.64 14.87 -1.85
N SER A 315 -8.34 14.65 -1.71
CA SER A 315 -7.39 15.69 -1.28
C SER A 315 -6.06 15.57 -2.03
N ASN A 316 -5.41 16.70 -2.26
CA ASN A 316 -3.97 16.78 -2.56
C ASN A 316 -3.21 16.88 -1.24
N PHE A 317 -1.98 16.37 -1.16
CA PHE A 317 -1.18 16.44 0.07
C PHE A 317 0.12 17.18 -0.16
N ALA A 318 0.50 17.98 0.84
CA ALA A 318 1.84 18.55 0.98
C ALA A 318 2.36 18.22 2.38
N TRP A 319 3.68 18.10 2.53
CA TRP A 319 4.28 17.84 3.83
C TRP A 319 5.54 18.65 4.07
N THR A 320 5.79 18.96 5.33
CA THR A 320 7.04 19.52 5.82
C THR A 320 7.76 18.51 6.73
N ILE A 321 9.05 18.73 6.95
CA ILE A 321 9.86 17.90 7.84
C ILE A 321 9.80 18.48 9.25
N GLY A 322 9.41 17.64 10.22
CA GLY A 322 9.42 17.94 11.64
C GLY A 322 10.74 17.54 12.30
N THR A 323 10.67 17.00 13.52
CA THR A 323 11.86 16.56 14.26
C THR A 323 12.55 15.37 13.59
N ILE A 324 13.88 15.42 13.55
CA ILE A 324 14.75 14.31 13.15
C ILE A 324 15.61 13.89 14.34
N THR A 325 15.68 12.58 14.63
CA THR A 325 16.60 12.01 15.63
C THR A 325 17.60 11.08 14.98
N GLY A 326 18.82 10.98 15.53
CA GLY A 326 19.86 10.09 14.98
C GLY A 326 20.53 10.57 13.69
N GLY A 327 20.30 11.82 13.28
CA GLY A 327 20.97 12.43 12.12
C GLY A 327 20.51 11.85 10.78
N ILE A 328 19.26 11.38 10.67
CA ILE A 328 18.71 10.84 9.41
C ILE A 328 18.83 11.88 8.28
N THR A 329 19.26 11.42 7.11
CA THR A 329 19.37 12.23 5.89
C THR A 329 18.44 11.71 4.79
N GLY A 330 18.23 12.52 3.73
CA GLY A 330 17.38 12.17 2.58
C GLY A 330 15.92 12.61 2.70
N SER A 331 15.49 13.06 3.89
CA SER A 331 14.17 13.66 4.09
C SER A 331 14.08 15.09 3.56
N SER A 332 13.01 15.44 2.87
CA SER A 332 12.72 16.77 2.34
C SER A 332 11.22 17.09 2.33
N ALA A 333 10.89 18.38 2.41
CA ALA A 333 9.50 18.83 2.20
C ALA A 333 9.11 18.63 0.73
N SER A 334 7.88 18.16 0.48
CA SER A 334 7.40 17.92 -0.88
C SER A 334 5.86 17.83 -0.91
N PHE A 335 5.31 17.47 -2.07
CA PHE A 335 3.89 17.28 -2.32
C PHE A 335 3.67 16.02 -3.15
N GLY A 336 2.48 15.42 -3.05
CA GLY A 336 2.12 14.22 -3.80
C GLY A 336 1.27 13.25 -2.99
N ALA A 337 0.89 12.13 -3.60
CA ALA A 337 0.05 11.12 -2.95
C ALA A 337 0.85 10.10 -2.10
N THR A 338 2.18 10.08 -2.20
CA THR A 338 3.02 9.09 -1.53
C THR A 338 4.30 9.71 -1.00
N ILE A 339 4.65 9.41 0.26
CA ILE A 339 5.97 9.72 0.83
C ILE A 339 6.89 8.54 0.53
N ASN A 340 7.77 8.73 -0.45
CA ASN A 340 8.67 7.69 -0.94
C ASN A 340 10.10 8.19 -1.12
N GLN A 341 10.64 8.90 -0.12
CA GLN A 341 12.02 9.39 -0.12
C GLN A 341 12.97 8.33 0.46
N THR A 342 14.20 8.27 -0.05
CA THR A 342 15.20 7.33 0.45
C THR A 342 15.83 7.90 1.71
N LEU A 343 15.64 7.22 2.84
CA LEU A 343 16.11 7.69 4.14
C LEU A 343 17.37 6.95 4.56
N THR A 344 18.41 7.69 4.96
CA THR A 344 19.68 7.10 5.39
C THR A 344 19.90 7.38 6.87
N ASN A 345 20.06 6.30 7.65
CA ASN A 345 20.50 6.33 9.04
C ASN A 345 22.03 6.15 9.10
N PRO A 346 22.80 7.16 9.55
CA PRO A 346 24.26 7.11 9.59
C PRO A 346 24.82 6.46 10.87
N ILE A 347 23.99 6.15 11.86
CA ILE A 347 24.40 5.57 13.14
C ILE A 347 23.96 4.11 13.26
N THR A 348 24.30 3.46 14.38
CA THR A 348 24.05 2.02 14.62
C THR A 348 22.81 1.75 15.49
N THR A 349 22.02 2.77 15.79
CA THR A 349 20.74 2.66 16.53
C THR A 349 19.60 3.29 15.71
N ALA A 350 18.35 2.93 16.00
CA ALA A 350 17.19 3.46 15.26
C ALA A 350 17.03 4.98 15.45
N GLY A 351 16.88 5.71 14.34
CA GLY A 351 16.54 7.13 14.33
C GLY A 351 15.12 7.36 13.79
N THR A 352 14.63 8.59 13.83
CA THR A 352 13.27 8.93 13.36
C THR A 352 13.23 10.20 12.52
N VAL A 353 12.26 10.27 11.61
CA VAL A 353 11.89 11.47 10.84
C VAL A 353 10.40 11.69 10.96
N GLN A 354 9.99 12.91 11.31
CA GLN A 354 8.58 13.31 11.28
C GLN A 354 8.21 13.96 9.95
N TYR A 355 7.15 13.46 9.33
CA TYR A 355 6.47 14.08 8.20
C TYR A 355 5.18 14.74 8.70
N ILE A 356 5.10 16.06 8.58
CA ILE A 356 3.93 16.85 8.97
C ILE A 356 3.10 17.07 7.71
N VAL A 357 2.09 16.23 7.52
CA VAL A 357 1.25 16.17 6.31
C VAL A 357 0.05 17.09 6.45
N THR A 358 -0.17 17.95 5.47
CA THR A 358 -1.32 18.84 5.37
C THR A 358 -2.13 18.45 4.13
N PRO A 359 -3.37 17.96 4.27
CA PRO A 359 -4.25 17.69 3.13
C PRO A 359 -4.97 18.96 2.68
N THR A 360 -5.21 19.08 1.37
CA THR A 360 -6.01 20.16 0.77
C THR A 360 -7.08 19.54 -0.10
N SER A 361 -8.35 19.79 0.22
CA SER A 361 -9.49 19.23 -0.50
C SER A 361 -9.47 19.67 -1.97
N THR A 362 -9.74 18.74 -2.90
CA THR A 362 -9.86 19.07 -4.33
C THR A 362 -11.11 19.89 -4.65
N THR A 363 -12.10 19.84 -3.76
CA THR A 363 -13.29 20.69 -3.80
C THR A 363 -13.09 21.87 -2.84
N GLY A 364 -13.27 23.11 -3.31
CA GLY A 364 -13.16 24.33 -2.48
C GLY A 364 -11.74 24.72 -2.03
N SER A 365 -10.71 23.91 -2.34
CA SER A 365 -9.30 24.17 -1.98
C SER A 365 -9.04 24.38 -0.48
N CYS A 366 -9.82 23.70 0.36
CA CYS A 366 -9.76 23.87 1.80
C CYS A 366 -8.63 23.07 2.43
N VAL A 367 -7.79 23.76 3.18
CA VAL A 367 -6.65 23.19 3.88
C VAL A 367 -7.13 22.56 5.19
N GLY A 368 -6.80 21.28 5.37
CA GLY A 368 -7.10 20.51 6.59
C GLY A 368 -6.05 20.70 7.67
N ALA A 369 -6.31 20.10 8.83
CA ALA A 369 -5.34 20.10 9.93
C ALA A 369 -4.09 19.29 9.59
N ALA A 370 -2.93 19.75 10.07
CA ALA A 370 -1.68 19.02 9.93
C ALA A 370 -1.71 17.71 10.73
N PHE A 371 -1.19 16.64 10.14
CA PHE A 371 -1.11 15.30 10.73
C PHE A 371 0.34 14.80 10.69
N THR A 372 0.86 14.38 11.84
CA THR A 372 2.26 13.95 11.96
C THR A 372 2.40 12.44 11.82
N ILE A 373 3.17 12.01 10.83
CA ILE A 373 3.61 10.62 10.65
C ILE A 373 5.06 10.52 11.08
N THR A 374 5.37 9.65 12.04
CA THR A 374 6.74 9.38 12.51
C THR A 374 7.27 8.13 11.83
N VAL A 375 8.33 8.28 11.03
CA VAL A 375 9.01 7.18 10.35
C VAL A 375 10.25 6.80 11.16
N THR A 376 10.29 5.56 11.63
CA THR A 376 11.50 4.98 12.26
C THR A 376 12.41 4.42 11.17
N VAL A 377 13.66 4.86 11.13
CA VAL A 377 14.67 4.40 10.16
C VAL A 377 15.68 3.53 10.90
N ASN A 378 15.56 2.23 10.71
CA ASN A 378 16.44 1.24 11.33
C ASN A 378 17.79 1.19 10.58
N PRO A 379 18.92 1.11 11.30
CA PRO A 379 20.23 1.03 10.69
C PRO A 379 20.44 -0.32 9.98
N THR A 380 21.25 -0.33 8.93
CA THR A 380 21.60 -1.55 8.22
C THR A 380 22.81 -2.21 8.89
N PRO A 381 22.70 -3.48 9.35
CA PRO A 381 23.81 -4.15 10.00
C PRO A 381 24.92 -4.51 9.01
N THR A 382 26.17 -4.49 9.45
CA THR A 382 27.34 -4.94 8.71
C THR A 382 28.15 -5.91 9.56
N VAL A 383 28.86 -6.84 8.92
CA VAL A 383 29.74 -7.79 9.61
C VAL A 383 31.02 -7.06 10.05
N THR A 384 31.43 -7.23 11.31
CA THR A 384 32.60 -6.54 11.89
C THR A 384 33.76 -7.47 12.24
N ASN A 385 33.66 -8.75 11.89
CA ASN A 385 34.75 -9.71 12.10
C ASN A 385 36.01 -9.28 11.34
N THR A 386 37.17 -9.32 12.02
CA THR A 386 38.49 -9.09 11.42
C THR A 386 39.49 -10.06 12.06
N PRO A 387 40.32 -10.80 11.29
CA PRO A 387 40.29 -10.92 9.82
C PRO A 387 39.07 -11.73 9.31
N LEU A 388 38.74 -11.57 8.02
CA LEU A 388 37.68 -12.33 7.32
C LEU A 388 38.22 -13.57 6.60
N THR A 389 39.40 -14.02 6.97
CA THR A 389 40.05 -15.16 6.35
C THR A 389 40.68 -16.08 7.40
N GLN A 390 40.77 -17.35 7.06
CA GLN A 390 41.64 -18.30 7.76
C GLN A 390 42.25 -19.27 6.74
N ASN A 391 43.41 -19.83 7.09
CA ASN A 391 44.14 -20.75 6.24
C ASN A 391 44.50 -21.99 7.06
N ILE A 392 44.17 -23.17 6.56
CA ILE A 392 44.39 -24.45 7.23
C ILE A 392 45.03 -25.45 6.27
N CYS A 393 45.64 -26.49 6.82
CA CYS A 393 45.95 -27.69 6.06
C CYS A 393 44.73 -28.60 5.94
N THR A 394 44.70 -29.41 4.89
CA THR A 394 43.70 -30.48 4.75
C THR A 394 43.67 -31.37 5.99
N GLY A 395 42.48 -31.66 6.50
CA GLY A 395 42.29 -32.48 7.71
C GLY A 395 42.58 -31.77 9.03
N GLU A 396 42.93 -30.48 9.03
CA GLU A 396 42.99 -29.67 10.26
C GLU A 396 41.63 -29.07 10.62
N ASN A 397 41.49 -28.70 11.90
CA ASN A 397 40.29 -28.03 12.40
C ASN A 397 40.33 -26.53 12.05
N THR A 398 39.23 -26.01 11.53
CA THR A 398 39.01 -24.56 11.44
C THR A 398 38.90 -23.92 12.83
N ALA A 399 39.19 -22.62 12.91
CA ALA A 399 38.86 -21.83 14.08
C ALA A 399 37.34 -21.54 14.12
N LEU A 400 36.75 -21.53 15.33
CA LEU A 400 35.38 -21.07 15.54
C LEU A 400 35.26 -19.59 15.16
N VAL A 401 34.29 -19.24 14.32
CA VAL A 401 34.00 -17.83 14.00
C VAL A 401 32.68 -17.45 14.63
N THR A 402 32.72 -16.62 15.67
CA THR A 402 31.50 -15.99 16.22
C THR A 402 31.25 -14.69 15.46
N LEU A 403 30.11 -14.61 14.76
CA LEU A 403 29.82 -13.49 13.89
C LEU A 403 29.43 -12.25 14.70
N THR A 404 29.98 -11.10 14.34
CA THR A 404 29.76 -9.83 15.03
C THR A 404 29.25 -8.76 14.07
N SER A 405 28.47 -7.81 14.58
CA SER A 405 27.94 -6.69 13.80
C SER A 405 28.11 -5.36 14.51
N ASN A 406 28.13 -4.28 13.72
CA ASN A 406 28.09 -2.90 14.22
C ASN A 406 26.73 -2.53 14.85
N VAL A 407 25.65 -3.24 14.49
CA VAL A 407 24.31 -3.04 15.07
C VAL A 407 24.06 -4.12 16.13
N GLY A 408 23.78 -3.68 17.37
CA GLY A 408 23.51 -4.58 18.48
C GLY A 408 22.27 -5.45 18.25
N GLY A 409 22.32 -6.72 18.66
CA GLY A 409 21.22 -7.67 18.50
C GLY A 409 21.03 -8.21 17.08
N ALA A 410 21.95 -7.94 16.15
CA ALA A 410 21.92 -8.54 14.82
C ALA A 410 22.05 -10.08 14.90
N THR A 411 21.26 -10.75 14.08
CA THR A 411 21.35 -12.19 13.79
C THR A 411 22.03 -12.40 12.43
N PHE A 412 22.58 -13.58 12.18
CA PHE A 412 23.27 -13.88 10.93
C PHE A 412 22.74 -15.15 10.30
N ALA A 413 22.62 -15.14 8.98
CA ALA A 413 22.49 -16.34 8.17
C ALA A 413 23.65 -16.39 7.19
N TRP A 414 24.18 -17.57 6.93
CA TRP A 414 25.26 -17.74 5.97
C TRP A 414 25.07 -19.02 5.16
N ALA A 415 25.55 -18.99 3.93
CA ALA A 415 25.65 -20.14 3.04
C ALA A 415 27.11 -20.29 2.58
N ALA A 416 27.58 -21.52 2.46
CA ALA A 416 28.95 -21.83 2.07
C ALA A 416 28.99 -22.42 0.66
N THR A 417 30.00 -22.02 -0.10
CA THR A 417 30.32 -22.57 -1.43
C THR A 417 31.81 -22.85 -1.52
N GLU A 418 32.15 -23.94 -2.15
CA GLU A 418 33.50 -24.47 -2.25
C GLU A 418 34.09 -24.37 -3.66
N THR A 419 35.42 -24.39 -3.75
CA THR A 419 36.10 -24.75 -4.99
C THR A 419 36.15 -26.28 -5.15
N ALA A 420 36.41 -26.77 -6.36
CA ALA A 420 36.53 -28.20 -6.62
C ALA A 420 37.49 -28.92 -5.64
N ASN A 421 37.18 -30.18 -5.34
CA ASN A 421 37.96 -31.09 -4.49
C ASN A 421 37.97 -30.76 -2.98
N ILE A 422 37.06 -29.90 -2.52
CA ILE A 422 36.87 -29.60 -1.10
C ILE A 422 35.66 -30.37 -0.55
N THR A 423 35.80 -31.02 0.61
CA THR A 423 34.74 -31.84 1.22
C THR A 423 34.67 -31.65 2.75
N ASN A 424 33.58 -32.17 3.33
CA ASN A 424 33.32 -32.19 4.78
C ASN A 424 33.19 -30.80 5.44
N PHE A 425 32.60 -29.84 4.72
CA PHE A 425 32.25 -28.51 5.25
C PHE A 425 30.74 -28.37 5.46
N THR A 426 30.34 -27.47 6.34
CA THR A 426 28.94 -27.13 6.60
C THR A 426 28.44 -26.14 5.55
N THR A 427 27.35 -26.46 4.86
CA THR A 427 26.82 -25.68 3.71
C THR A 427 26.00 -24.45 4.10
N GLY A 428 25.55 -24.35 5.35
CA GLY A 428 24.80 -23.19 5.84
C GLY A 428 24.62 -23.20 7.34
N GLY A 429 24.30 -22.04 7.92
CA GLY A 429 24.07 -21.92 9.35
C GLY A 429 23.77 -20.50 9.80
N THR A 430 23.79 -20.30 11.11
CA THR A 430 23.42 -19.03 11.75
C THR A 430 24.38 -18.65 12.86
N ASN A 431 24.64 -17.35 13.02
CA ASN A 431 25.38 -16.69 14.12
C ASN A 431 26.85 -17.10 14.34
N THR A 432 27.23 -18.33 14.03
CA THR A 432 28.60 -18.84 14.14
C THR A 432 28.93 -19.70 12.94
N ILE A 433 30.17 -19.66 12.46
CA ILE A 433 30.73 -20.70 11.58
C ILE A 433 31.45 -21.70 12.49
N PRO A 434 30.99 -22.97 12.57
CA PRO A 434 31.48 -23.94 13.54
C PRO A 434 32.93 -24.37 13.25
N ILE A 435 33.55 -24.96 14.27
CA ILE A 435 34.79 -25.75 14.10
C ILE A 435 34.43 -26.98 13.27
N GLN A 436 35.21 -27.22 12.22
CA GLN A 436 35.01 -28.33 11.28
C GLN A 436 36.35 -28.77 10.70
N THR A 437 36.43 -30.03 10.33
CA THR A 437 37.62 -30.64 9.72
C THR A 437 37.38 -30.75 8.22
N ILE A 438 38.07 -29.93 7.42
CA ILE A 438 37.80 -29.82 5.98
C ILE A 438 38.94 -30.49 5.21
N TYR A 439 38.60 -31.22 4.16
CA TYR A 439 39.59 -31.95 3.34
C TYR A 439 39.71 -31.36 1.94
N ASN A 440 40.94 -31.22 1.47
CA ASN A 440 41.28 -30.89 0.08
C ASN A 440 42.00 -32.08 -0.57
N SER A 441 41.31 -32.77 -1.48
CA SER A 441 41.89 -33.88 -2.26
C SER A 441 42.58 -33.41 -3.55
N GLY A 442 42.51 -32.12 -3.90
CA GLY A 442 43.14 -31.56 -5.09
C GLY A 442 44.65 -31.36 -4.92
N ALA A 443 45.32 -31.02 -6.03
CA ALA A 443 46.76 -30.72 -6.07
C ALA A 443 47.09 -29.24 -5.77
N THR A 444 46.07 -28.38 -5.71
CA THR A 444 46.20 -26.93 -5.46
C THR A 444 45.35 -26.52 -4.27
N ALA A 445 45.68 -25.40 -3.63
CA ALA A 445 44.84 -24.84 -2.58
C ALA A 445 43.42 -24.55 -3.09
N GLY A 446 42.42 -24.95 -2.31
CA GLY A 446 41.02 -24.65 -2.54
C GLY A 446 40.44 -23.77 -1.44
N THR A 447 39.22 -23.29 -1.62
CA THR A 447 38.56 -22.42 -0.64
C THR A 447 37.12 -22.85 -0.35
N VAL A 448 36.67 -22.54 0.86
CA VAL A 448 35.25 -22.45 1.22
C VAL A 448 34.94 -20.98 1.50
N THR A 449 34.01 -20.43 0.73
CA THR A 449 33.53 -19.06 0.87
C THR A 449 32.19 -19.07 1.59
N TYR A 450 32.13 -18.46 2.77
CA TYR A 450 30.91 -18.28 3.55
C TYR A 450 30.33 -16.90 3.26
N ALA A 451 29.22 -16.86 2.54
CA ALA A 451 28.47 -15.64 2.23
C ALA A 451 27.56 -15.30 3.42
N ILE A 452 27.96 -14.32 4.24
CA ILE A 452 27.29 -13.96 5.49
C ILE A 452 26.35 -12.78 5.28
N THR A 453 25.08 -12.95 5.63
CA THR A 453 24.05 -11.91 5.64
C THR A 453 23.63 -11.60 7.09
N PRO A 454 24.01 -10.43 7.64
CA PRO A 454 23.51 -9.99 8.94
C PRO A 454 22.09 -9.41 8.81
N THR A 455 21.26 -9.53 9.85
CA THR A 455 19.90 -8.98 9.89
C THR A 455 19.59 -8.43 11.29
N ALA A 456 19.12 -7.19 11.36
CA ALA A 456 18.72 -6.52 12.60
C ALA A 456 17.48 -5.66 12.36
N ASN A 457 16.50 -5.69 13.27
CA ASN A 457 15.25 -4.91 13.14
C ASN A 457 14.54 -5.07 11.78
N SER A 458 14.54 -6.30 11.25
CA SER A 458 14.03 -6.65 9.91
C SER A 458 14.80 -6.03 8.72
N CYS A 459 15.95 -5.40 8.97
CA CYS A 459 16.85 -4.87 7.94
C CYS A 459 17.98 -5.85 7.68
N ALA A 460 18.03 -6.40 6.47
CA ALA A 460 19.13 -7.21 5.99
C ALA A 460 20.30 -6.32 5.58
N GLY A 461 21.50 -6.67 6.05
CA GLY A 461 22.75 -6.08 5.63
C GLY A 461 23.27 -6.64 4.31
N GLY A 462 24.32 -6.01 3.80
CA GLY A 462 25.04 -6.52 2.64
C GLY A 462 25.75 -7.84 2.94
N ILE A 463 25.92 -8.67 1.91
CA ILE A 463 26.67 -9.92 2.01
C ILE A 463 28.14 -9.61 2.24
N THR A 464 28.74 -10.22 3.27
CA THR A 464 30.17 -10.19 3.53
C THR A 464 30.74 -11.60 3.44
N ASN A 465 31.80 -11.79 2.67
CA ASN A 465 32.43 -13.10 2.51
C ASN A 465 33.49 -13.34 3.59
N TYR A 466 33.39 -14.48 4.26
CA TYR A 466 34.48 -15.04 5.05
C TYR A 466 35.10 -16.21 4.27
N ILE A 467 36.41 -16.23 4.08
CA ILE A 467 37.07 -17.22 3.20
C ILE A 467 38.00 -18.12 4.02
N THR A 468 37.74 -19.41 3.98
CA THR A 468 38.67 -20.43 4.50
C THR A 468 39.44 -21.03 3.35
N THR A 469 40.77 -20.91 3.36
CA THR A 469 41.67 -21.55 2.40
C THR A 469 42.14 -22.89 2.97
N ILE A 470 42.04 -23.96 2.19
CA ILE A 470 42.43 -25.31 2.56
C ILE A 470 43.55 -25.75 1.62
N ASN A 471 44.76 -25.87 2.17
CA ASN A 471 45.93 -26.31 1.41
C ASN A 471 45.90 -27.84 1.22
N PRO A 472 46.39 -28.34 0.07
CA PRO A 472 46.49 -29.78 -0.16
C PRO A 472 47.55 -30.41 0.75
N ILE A 473 47.62 -31.75 0.79
CA ILE A 473 48.59 -32.49 1.63
C ILE A 473 50.02 -32.01 1.39
N ALA A 474 50.43 -31.89 0.12
CA ALA A 474 51.72 -31.33 -0.26
C ALA A 474 51.64 -30.57 -1.60
N THR A 475 52.65 -29.73 -1.86
CA THR A 475 52.83 -28.99 -3.12
C THR A 475 54.27 -29.07 -3.62
N GLY A 476 54.49 -28.74 -4.90
CA GLY A 476 55.82 -28.71 -5.54
C GLY A 476 56.05 -29.84 -6.53
N GLY A 477 56.92 -29.61 -7.52
CA GLY A 477 57.14 -30.56 -8.61
C GLY A 477 55.92 -30.74 -9.52
N THR A 478 55.99 -31.70 -10.44
CA THR A 478 54.83 -32.14 -11.23
C THR A 478 54.02 -33.14 -10.41
N ILE A 479 52.76 -32.80 -10.12
CA ILE A 479 51.85 -33.62 -9.32
C ILE A 479 51.01 -34.51 -10.24
N THR A 480 51.04 -35.82 -9.99
CA THR A 480 50.21 -36.80 -10.72
C THR A 480 49.58 -37.77 -9.73
N ASP A 481 48.31 -38.11 -9.94
CA ASP A 481 47.61 -39.12 -9.15
C ASP A 481 47.57 -40.44 -9.92
N VAL A 482 48.05 -41.52 -9.29
CA VAL A 482 48.04 -42.87 -9.84
C VAL A 482 47.52 -43.85 -8.79
N GLY A 483 46.32 -44.41 -9.05
CA GLY A 483 45.65 -45.27 -8.09
C GLY A 483 45.36 -44.52 -6.78
N SER A 484 45.81 -45.06 -5.66
CA SER A 484 45.67 -44.45 -4.32
C SER A 484 46.85 -43.56 -3.92
N TYR A 485 47.78 -43.28 -4.83
CA TYR A 485 48.99 -42.50 -4.55
C TYR A 485 48.99 -41.17 -5.29
N ARG A 486 49.49 -40.14 -4.60
CA ARG A 486 49.89 -38.88 -5.19
C ARG A 486 51.40 -38.84 -5.31
N ILE A 487 51.89 -38.43 -6.48
CA ILE A 487 53.30 -38.47 -6.86
C ILE A 487 53.75 -37.07 -7.24
N HIS A 488 54.87 -36.64 -6.67
CA HIS A 488 55.55 -35.40 -6.99
C HIS A 488 56.87 -35.74 -7.68
N THR A 489 57.00 -35.34 -8.95
CA THR A 489 58.20 -35.57 -9.76
C THR A 489 58.96 -34.26 -9.96
N PHE A 490 60.25 -34.28 -9.66
CA PHE A 490 61.18 -33.17 -9.85
C PHE A 490 62.22 -33.59 -10.89
N THR A 491 62.15 -32.95 -12.07
CA THR A 491 63.15 -33.05 -13.15
C THR A 491 64.16 -31.90 -13.10
N THR A 492 63.90 -30.90 -12.27
CA THR A 492 64.79 -29.80 -11.90
C THR A 492 64.64 -29.51 -10.41
N SER A 493 65.64 -28.85 -9.80
CA SER A 493 65.60 -28.49 -8.38
C SER A 493 64.40 -27.60 -8.04
N GLY A 494 63.83 -27.79 -6.86
CA GLY A 494 62.62 -27.09 -6.40
C GLY A 494 62.35 -27.26 -4.92
N THR A 495 61.10 -27.10 -4.52
CA THR A 495 60.68 -27.23 -3.12
C THR A 495 59.46 -28.13 -3.03
N PHE A 496 59.52 -29.13 -2.16
CA PHE A 496 58.39 -29.96 -1.75
C PHE A 496 57.85 -29.41 -0.43
N THR A 497 56.66 -28.81 -0.43
CA THR A 497 56.09 -28.22 0.79
C THR A 497 54.97 -29.10 1.31
N LEU A 498 55.14 -29.60 2.53
CA LEU A 498 54.22 -30.53 3.18
C LEU A 498 53.37 -29.80 4.22
N CYS A 499 52.06 -30.00 4.17
CA CYS A 499 51.11 -29.41 5.10
C CYS A 499 50.97 -30.23 6.40
N ASN A 500 51.01 -31.56 6.29
CA ASN A 500 50.86 -32.47 7.43
C ASN A 500 51.99 -33.49 7.47
N SER A 501 52.58 -33.73 8.64
CA SER A 501 53.64 -34.74 8.81
C SER A 501 53.14 -36.12 8.41
N MET A 502 53.92 -36.86 7.62
CA MET A 502 53.55 -38.17 7.10
C MET A 502 54.76 -39.00 6.69
N ASN A 503 54.54 -40.26 6.33
CA ASN A 503 55.54 -41.07 5.65
C ASN A 503 55.41 -40.91 4.13
N VAL A 504 56.54 -40.70 3.46
CA VAL A 504 56.64 -40.65 2.00
C VAL A 504 57.61 -41.72 1.50
N GLU A 505 57.38 -42.23 0.31
CA GLU A 505 58.37 -43.04 -0.41
C GLU A 505 59.09 -42.15 -1.42
N ALA A 506 60.42 -42.24 -1.47
CA ALA A 506 61.24 -41.42 -2.34
C ALA A 506 62.19 -42.26 -3.20
N LEU A 507 62.40 -41.81 -4.43
CA LEU A 507 63.48 -42.21 -5.33
C LEU A 507 64.32 -40.96 -5.61
N VAL A 508 65.62 -41.04 -5.37
CA VAL A 508 66.59 -39.97 -5.63
C VAL A 508 67.67 -40.52 -6.55
N VAL A 509 67.73 -39.99 -7.77
CA VAL A 509 68.74 -40.35 -8.77
C VAL A 509 69.57 -39.12 -9.09
N ALA A 510 70.89 -39.23 -8.93
CA ALA A 510 71.83 -38.15 -9.24
C ALA A 510 72.02 -37.95 -10.75
N GLY A 511 72.65 -36.86 -11.16
CA GLY A 511 73.06 -36.69 -12.56
C GLY A 511 74.12 -37.71 -12.97
N GLY A 512 74.07 -38.22 -14.20
CA GLY A 512 75.10 -39.10 -14.73
C GLY A 512 76.39 -38.35 -15.06
N GLY A 513 77.53 -39.02 -15.04
CA GLY A 513 78.81 -38.43 -15.43
C GLY A 513 78.90 -38.20 -16.94
N GLY A 514 79.67 -37.19 -17.34
CA GLY A 514 79.98 -36.94 -18.74
C GLY A 514 80.91 -38.02 -19.31
N GLY A 515 80.67 -38.42 -20.55
CA GLY A 515 81.63 -39.22 -21.31
C GLY A 515 82.88 -38.39 -21.63
N SER A 516 83.99 -39.07 -21.85
CA SER A 516 85.26 -38.52 -22.31
C SER A 516 85.67 -39.14 -23.63
N ASP A 517 86.80 -38.72 -24.20
CA ASP A 517 87.44 -39.50 -25.26
C ASP A 517 87.66 -40.93 -24.74
N GLU A 518 87.09 -41.90 -25.46
CA GLU A 518 86.98 -43.33 -25.17
C GLU A 518 86.20 -43.73 -23.90
N GLY A 519 86.44 -43.14 -22.73
CA GLY A 519 85.79 -43.55 -21.48
C GLY A 519 84.29 -43.21 -21.41
N GLY A 520 83.45 -44.21 -21.09
CA GLY A 520 82.03 -43.98 -20.80
C GLY A 520 81.80 -43.32 -19.45
N GLY A 521 80.86 -42.38 -19.35
CA GLY A 521 80.46 -41.77 -18.08
C GLY A 521 79.72 -42.76 -17.17
N GLY A 522 79.94 -42.71 -15.87
CA GLY A 522 79.20 -43.51 -14.88
C GLY A 522 77.77 -43.01 -14.71
N GLY A 523 76.82 -43.91 -14.45
CA GLY A 523 75.47 -43.55 -14.03
C GLY A 523 75.47 -42.80 -12.69
N GLY A 524 74.48 -41.94 -12.47
CA GLY A 524 74.26 -41.28 -11.18
C GLY A 524 74.03 -42.30 -10.06
N GLY A 525 74.21 -41.86 -8.81
CA GLY A 525 73.79 -42.66 -7.66
C GLY A 525 72.28 -42.89 -7.68
N PHE A 526 71.85 -44.08 -7.28
CA PHE A 526 70.44 -44.45 -7.16
C PHE A 526 70.12 -44.77 -5.68
N LEU A 527 69.21 -44.03 -5.08
CA LEU A 527 68.75 -44.26 -3.71
C LEU A 527 67.22 -44.30 -3.65
N THR A 528 66.69 -45.22 -2.86
CA THR A 528 65.26 -45.27 -2.52
C THR A 528 65.07 -45.41 -1.01
N GLY A 529 63.93 -44.96 -0.50
CA GLY A 529 63.60 -45.14 0.90
C GLY A 529 62.21 -44.67 1.28
N THR A 530 61.71 -45.18 2.41
CA THR A 530 60.54 -44.66 3.10
C THR A 530 61.02 -43.70 4.19
N LEU A 531 60.55 -42.45 4.14
CA LEU A 531 61.01 -41.36 4.98
C LEU A 531 59.86 -40.79 5.79
N ALA A 532 60.05 -40.62 7.09
CA ALA A 532 59.17 -39.81 7.92
C ALA A 532 59.52 -38.33 7.74
N VAL A 533 58.58 -37.54 7.20
CA VAL A 533 58.74 -36.11 6.93
C VAL A 533 57.75 -35.31 7.76
N ASN A 534 58.21 -34.16 8.27
CA ASN A 534 57.43 -33.24 9.09
C ASN A 534 56.75 -32.18 8.21
N ALA A 535 55.66 -31.59 8.69
CA ALA A 535 55.02 -30.45 8.04
C ALA A 535 56.00 -29.24 7.93
N GLN A 536 56.62 -29.09 6.78
CA GLN A 536 57.53 -27.99 6.43
C GLN A 536 57.86 -28.01 4.93
N ALA A 537 58.61 -27.00 4.48
CA ALA A 537 59.22 -26.98 3.16
C ALA A 537 60.54 -27.76 3.14
N TYR A 538 60.69 -28.66 2.16
CA TYR A 538 61.91 -29.40 1.87
C TYR A 538 62.51 -28.92 0.55
N THR A 539 63.77 -28.50 0.56
CA THR A 539 64.52 -28.27 -0.67
C THR A 539 64.76 -29.61 -1.37
N VAL A 540 64.41 -29.69 -2.65
CA VAL A 540 64.69 -30.82 -3.52
C VAL A 540 65.77 -30.40 -4.51
N THR A 541 66.91 -31.09 -4.48
CA THR A 541 68.00 -30.85 -5.44
C THR A 541 67.98 -31.95 -6.49
N VAL A 542 67.92 -31.56 -7.75
CA VAL A 542 68.09 -32.48 -8.89
C VAL A 542 69.42 -32.17 -9.54
N GLY A 543 70.34 -33.12 -9.48
CA GLY A 543 71.68 -32.98 -10.03
C GLY A 543 71.67 -32.93 -11.56
N ASN A 544 72.39 -31.96 -12.12
CA ASN A 544 72.63 -31.92 -13.56
C ASN A 544 73.54 -33.06 -14.00
N GLY A 545 73.38 -33.48 -15.24
CA GLY A 545 74.34 -34.39 -15.87
C GLY A 545 75.69 -33.71 -16.05
N GLY A 546 76.76 -34.48 -15.92
CA GLY A 546 78.10 -34.02 -16.16
C GLY A 546 78.29 -33.62 -17.62
N ASN A 547 78.95 -32.50 -17.84
CA ASN A 547 79.32 -32.04 -19.18
C ASN A 547 80.22 -33.06 -19.87
N ALA A 548 80.03 -33.21 -21.17
CA ALA A 548 80.92 -33.97 -22.04
C ALA A 548 82.34 -33.42 -21.98
N GLY A 549 83.31 -34.30 -22.22
CA GLY A 549 84.65 -33.89 -22.58
C GLY A 549 84.69 -32.97 -23.80
N ALA A 550 85.63 -32.02 -23.84
CA ALA A 550 86.06 -31.43 -25.11
C ALA A 550 86.86 -32.48 -25.91
N ASN A 551 87.18 -32.25 -27.19
CA ASN A 551 88.11 -33.13 -27.92
C ASN A 551 89.43 -33.20 -27.14
N ASN A 552 89.84 -34.39 -26.70
CA ASN A 552 91.00 -34.57 -25.81
C ASN A 552 90.85 -33.89 -24.43
N GLY A 553 89.62 -33.57 -23.96
CA GLY A 553 89.31 -33.00 -22.64
C GLY A 553 88.36 -33.86 -21.77
N ALA A 554 88.56 -33.87 -20.45
CA ALA A 554 87.77 -34.73 -19.56
C ALA A 554 86.31 -34.30 -19.48
N GLY A 555 85.42 -35.29 -19.38
CA GLY A 555 84.08 -35.08 -18.88
C GLY A 555 84.12 -34.58 -17.43
N THR A 556 82.97 -34.10 -16.95
CA THR A 556 82.79 -33.74 -15.54
C THR A 556 81.89 -34.76 -14.84
N ASN A 557 82.06 -34.89 -13.53
CA ASN A 557 81.11 -35.63 -12.71
C ASN A 557 79.71 -35.03 -12.84
N GLY A 558 78.70 -35.89 -12.74
CA GLY A 558 77.34 -35.42 -12.51
C GLY A 558 77.23 -34.73 -11.15
N GLU A 559 76.19 -33.94 -10.96
CA GLU A 559 75.89 -33.32 -9.67
C GLU A 559 75.02 -34.23 -8.81
N ASN A 560 75.05 -34.01 -7.49
CA ASN A 560 74.25 -34.77 -6.52
C ASN A 560 72.75 -34.41 -6.62
N SER A 561 71.90 -35.40 -6.34
CA SER A 561 70.47 -35.17 -6.09
C SER A 561 70.17 -35.41 -4.61
N ILE A 562 69.32 -34.58 -4.02
CA ILE A 562 69.08 -34.58 -2.57
C ILE A 562 67.58 -34.43 -2.29
N PHE A 563 67.06 -35.30 -1.43
CA PHE A 563 65.77 -35.11 -0.78
C PHE A 563 65.82 -35.62 0.65
N SER A 564 65.52 -34.73 1.61
CA SER A 564 65.57 -35.05 3.04
C SER A 564 66.94 -35.64 3.43
N THR A 565 66.99 -36.85 3.97
CA THR A 565 68.23 -37.55 4.34
C THR A 565 68.84 -38.40 3.22
N LEU A 566 68.20 -38.46 2.04
CA LEU A 566 68.74 -39.19 0.89
C LEU A 566 69.59 -38.24 0.04
N GLU A 567 70.87 -38.53 -0.07
CA GLU A 567 71.82 -37.83 -0.94
C GLU A 567 72.45 -38.82 -1.92
N ALA A 568 72.00 -38.76 -3.17
CA ALA A 568 72.57 -39.55 -4.25
C ALA A 568 73.74 -38.78 -4.88
N THR A 569 74.91 -39.41 -4.97
CA THR A 569 76.12 -38.80 -5.53
C THR A 569 76.10 -38.85 -7.05
N GLY A 570 76.48 -37.77 -7.71
CA GLY A 570 76.57 -37.72 -9.17
C GLY A 570 77.54 -38.74 -9.76
N GLY A 571 77.28 -39.18 -10.99
CA GLY A 571 78.07 -40.21 -11.68
C GLY A 571 79.47 -39.73 -12.04
N GLY A 572 80.42 -40.67 -12.08
CA GLY A 572 81.81 -40.43 -12.37
C GLY A 572 82.07 -40.08 -13.84
N ALA A 573 82.89 -39.09 -14.13
CA ALA A 573 83.34 -38.79 -15.49
C ALA A 573 84.18 -39.93 -16.09
N GLY A 574 84.03 -40.16 -17.40
CA GLY A 574 84.87 -41.09 -18.16
C GLY A 574 86.36 -40.70 -18.13
N GLY A 575 87.23 -41.69 -18.24
CA GLY A 575 88.68 -41.50 -18.36
C GLY A 575 89.12 -41.23 -19.79
N GLN A 576 90.07 -40.32 -19.95
CA GLN A 576 90.55 -39.89 -21.28
C GLN A 576 91.64 -40.78 -21.88
N TYR A 577 91.97 -40.54 -23.15
CA TYR A 577 93.24 -40.92 -23.76
C TYR A 577 94.44 -40.63 -22.83
N GLN A 578 95.32 -41.61 -22.62
CA GLN A 578 96.43 -41.56 -21.65
C GLN A 578 96.03 -41.38 -20.17
N ASN A 579 94.73 -41.42 -19.85
CA ASN A 579 94.18 -41.32 -18.49
C ASN A 579 94.59 -40.04 -17.77
N SER A 580 94.65 -38.94 -18.53
CA SER A 580 94.95 -37.62 -18.03
C SER A 580 93.88 -36.63 -18.52
N PRO A 581 92.82 -36.40 -17.74
CA PRO A 581 92.53 -36.95 -16.41
C PRO A 581 92.06 -38.41 -16.37
N ALA A 582 92.27 -39.04 -15.21
CA ALA A 582 91.77 -40.38 -14.88
C ALA A 582 90.24 -40.41 -14.76
N PRO A 583 89.56 -41.56 -14.95
CA PRO A 583 88.14 -41.66 -14.69
C PRO A 583 87.85 -41.26 -13.26
N GLN A 584 86.74 -40.57 -13.05
CA GLN A 584 86.40 -40.02 -11.76
C GLN A 584 85.47 -40.94 -10.99
N ILE A 585 85.63 -40.92 -9.67
CA ILE A 585 84.71 -41.58 -8.74
C ILE A 585 83.40 -40.78 -8.73
N GLY A 586 82.29 -41.51 -8.71
CA GLY A 586 80.95 -40.96 -8.52
C GLY A 586 80.02 -42.01 -7.94
N GLY A 587 78.71 -41.74 -7.92
CA GLY A 587 77.69 -42.71 -7.51
C GLY A 587 77.92 -44.06 -8.19
N SER A 588 78.06 -44.05 -9.52
CA SER A 588 78.77 -45.08 -10.27
C SER A 588 80.07 -44.53 -10.86
N GLY A 589 81.10 -45.37 -10.97
CA GLY A 589 82.42 -44.94 -11.47
C GLY A 589 82.47 -44.79 -12.99
N GLY A 590 83.25 -43.81 -13.47
CA GLY A 590 83.52 -43.64 -14.90
C GLY A 590 84.37 -44.79 -15.48
N GLY A 591 84.16 -45.09 -16.75
CA GLY A 591 84.93 -46.10 -17.49
C GLY A 591 86.34 -45.62 -17.80
N GLY A 592 87.32 -46.53 -17.78
CA GLY A 592 88.72 -46.22 -18.05
C GLY A 592 88.96 -45.82 -19.50
N GLY A 593 89.86 -44.86 -19.73
CA GLY A 593 90.31 -44.49 -21.07
C GLY A 593 91.37 -45.46 -21.63
N ALA A 594 91.91 -45.16 -22.81
CA ALA A 594 92.87 -46.03 -23.51
C ALA A 594 94.24 -45.38 -23.77
N THR A 595 95.27 -46.17 -24.15
CA THR A 595 96.63 -45.68 -24.46
C THR A 595 97.27 -46.30 -25.69
N GLN A 596 98.18 -45.55 -26.31
CA GLN A 596 99.18 -46.07 -27.24
C GLN A 596 100.33 -46.76 -26.47
N GLY A 597 100.31 -48.09 -26.37
CA GLY A 597 101.47 -48.89 -25.97
C GLY A 597 101.75 -49.04 -24.47
N GLY A 598 100.71 -49.09 -23.62
CA GLY A 598 100.83 -49.24 -22.16
C GLY A 598 99.87 -50.27 -21.54
N SER A 599 99.75 -50.28 -20.21
CA SER A 599 98.73 -51.09 -19.52
C SER A 599 97.34 -50.46 -19.65
N ALA A 600 96.30 -51.29 -19.70
CA ALA A 600 94.90 -50.87 -19.60
C ALA A 600 94.66 -50.06 -18.31
N TYR A 601 93.91 -48.96 -18.40
CA TYR A 601 93.54 -48.18 -17.23
C TYR A 601 92.25 -48.69 -16.61
N SER A 602 92.28 -48.85 -15.29
CA SER A 602 91.11 -49.26 -14.51
C SER A 602 90.02 -48.20 -14.57
N GLY A 603 88.76 -48.63 -14.69
CA GLY A 603 87.63 -47.76 -14.40
C GLY A 603 87.65 -47.28 -12.95
N ALA A 604 86.95 -46.18 -12.69
CA ALA A 604 86.83 -45.65 -11.34
C ALA A 604 85.88 -46.50 -10.48
N ALA A 605 86.04 -46.41 -9.16
CA ALA A 605 85.12 -47.05 -8.22
C ALA A 605 83.77 -46.32 -8.17
N GLY A 606 82.69 -47.08 -7.99
CA GLY A 606 81.38 -46.56 -7.60
C GLY A 606 81.24 -46.50 -6.08
N ILE A 607 80.26 -45.73 -5.60
CA ILE A 607 79.92 -45.66 -4.17
C ILE A 607 78.99 -46.83 -3.83
N ALA A 608 79.40 -47.66 -2.88
CA ALA A 608 78.63 -48.81 -2.42
C ALA A 608 77.22 -48.41 -1.95
N GLY A 609 76.21 -49.13 -2.45
CA GLY A 609 74.80 -48.86 -2.16
C GLY A 609 74.15 -47.79 -3.06
N GLN A 610 74.90 -47.16 -3.96
CA GLN A 610 74.38 -46.19 -4.94
C GLN A 610 74.71 -46.56 -6.39
N GLY A 611 75.86 -47.20 -6.61
CA GLY A 611 76.27 -47.66 -7.92
C GLY A 611 77.50 -48.56 -7.90
N HIS A 612 78.03 -48.80 -9.10
CA HIS A 612 79.05 -49.81 -9.34
C HIS A 612 80.27 -49.24 -10.06
N ASN A 613 81.32 -50.05 -10.18
CA ASN A 613 82.59 -49.62 -10.75
C ASN A 613 82.48 -49.49 -12.28
N GLY A 614 83.28 -48.58 -12.85
CA GLY A 614 83.51 -48.53 -14.30
C GLY A 614 84.38 -49.69 -14.76
N GLY A 615 84.22 -50.07 -16.03
CA GLY A 615 85.07 -51.04 -16.70
C GLY A 615 86.43 -50.45 -17.05
N CYS A 616 87.42 -51.32 -17.19
CA CYS A 616 88.76 -50.99 -17.65
C CYS A 616 88.78 -50.72 -19.16
N GLY A 617 89.63 -49.80 -19.61
CA GLY A 617 89.93 -49.64 -21.04
C GLY A 617 90.83 -50.77 -21.56
N TYR A 618 91.10 -50.81 -22.87
CA TYR A 618 91.95 -51.82 -23.50
C TYR A 618 93.06 -51.19 -24.36
N SER A 619 94.30 -51.66 -24.16
CA SER A 619 95.49 -51.25 -24.92
C SER A 619 96.14 -52.49 -25.56
N PRO A 620 96.66 -52.42 -26.81
CA PRO A 620 96.88 -51.23 -27.66
C PRO A 620 95.69 -50.82 -28.54
N GLY A 621 94.49 -51.36 -28.32
CA GLY A 621 93.33 -51.21 -29.22
C GLY A 621 92.65 -49.83 -29.23
N TYR A 622 92.97 -48.94 -28.29
CA TYR A 622 92.31 -47.65 -28.08
C TYR A 622 90.80 -47.76 -27.76
N GLU A 623 90.43 -48.80 -27.02
CA GLU A 623 89.03 -49.06 -26.68
C GLU A 623 88.75 -48.65 -25.25
N GLY A 624 87.73 -47.81 -25.05
CA GLY A 624 87.35 -47.31 -23.73
C GLY A 624 86.48 -48.29 -22.94
N GLY A 625 86.65 -48.30 -21.63
CA GLY A 625 85.79 -49.05 -20.72
C GLY A 625 84.40 -48.43 -20.61
N GLY A 626 83.39 -49.26 -20.38
CA GLY A 626 82.04 -48.79 -20.10
C GLY A 626 81.95 -48.15 -18.72
N GLY A 627 81.14 -47.11 -18.55
CA GLY A 627 80.84 -46.54 -17.24
C GLY A 627 80.04 -47.51 -16.39
N GLY A 628 80.22 -47.47 -15.06
CA GLY A 628 79.41 -48.24 -14.13
C GLY A 628 77.95 -47.78 -14.14
N GLY A 629 77.02 -48.70 -13.95
CA GLY A 629 75.60 -48.39 -13.73
C GLY A 629 75.18 -48.65 -12.29
N ALA A 630 74.02 -48.14 -11.91
CA ALA A 630 73.50 -48.35 -10.56
C ALA A 630 73.24 -49.85 -10.25
N GLY A 631 72.98 -50.68 -11.26
CA GLY A 631 72.66 -52.10 -11.14
C GLY A 631 73.77 -53.07 -11.54
N GLY A 632 74.89 -52.59 -12.05
CA GLY A 632 76.03 -53.44 -12.40
C GLY A 632 77.26 -52.68 -12.87
N ASN A 633 78.41 -53.35 -12.79
CA ASN A 633 79.68 -52.80 -13.25
C ASN A 633 79.63 -52.49 -14.75
N GLY A 634 80.40 -51.49 -15.16
CA GLY A 634 80.74 -51.29 -16.56
C GLY A 634 81.56 -52.47 -17.07
N ILE A 635 81.36 -52.84 -18.33
CA ILE A 635 82.10 -53.95 -18.93
C ILE A 635 83.49 -53.45 -19.33
N ASP A 636 84.50 -54.28 -19.10
CA ASP A 636 85.86 -54.00 -19.57
C ASP A 636 85.93 -54.05 -21.10
N ALA A 637 86.69 -53.14 -21.70
CA ALA A 637 86.99 -53.20 -23.12
C ALA A 637 87.93 -54.36 -23.46
N ASN A 638 87.92 -54.81 -24.71
CA ASN A 638 88.80 -55.87 -25.19
C ASN A 638 89.23 -55.63 -26.64
N SER A 639 89.99 -56.56 -27.23
CA SER A 639 90.51 -56.44 -28.60
C SER A 639 89.46 -56.36 -29.71
N SER A 640 88.18 -56.59 -29.41
CA SER A 640 87.07 -56.58 -30.39
C SER A 640 86.15 -55.36 -30.26
N GLY A 641 86.32 -54.54 -29.23
CA GLY A 641 85.54 -53.32 -29.05
C GLY A 641 85.52 -52.77 -27.63
N ALA A 642 84.86 -51.63 -27.49
CA ALA A 642 84.71 -50.92 -26.22
C ALA A 642 83.73 -51.62 -25.27
N GLY A 643 83.86 -51.26 -23.99
CA GLY A 643 83.01 -51.77 -22.93
C GLY A 643 81.59 -51.20 -22.99
N ASN A 644 80.60 -52.07 -22.82
CA ASN A 644 79.22 -51.64 -22.60
C ASN A 644 79.06 -50.98 -21.23
N GLY A 645 78.21 -49.97 -21.16
CA GLY A 645 77.82 -49.36 -19.90
C GLY A 645 77.10 -50.35 -18.98
N GLY A 646 77.35 -50.24 -17.67
CA GLY A 646 76.71 -51.05 -16.67
C GLY A 646 75.20 -50.81 -16.63
N VAL A 647 74.42 -51.85 -16.35
CA VAL A 647 72.96 -51.74 -16.26
C VAL A 647 72.56 -50.83 -15.09
N GLY A 648 71.51 -50.04 -15.26
CA GLY A 648 70.87 -49.28 -14.20
C GLY A 648 70.01 -50.13 -13.28
N LEU A 649 69.44 -49.50 -12.24
CA LEU A 649 68.47 -50.13 -11.33
C LEU A 649 67.04 -49.76 -11.72
N SER A 650 66.11 -50.67 -11.46
CA SER A 650 64.69 -50.42 -11.72
C SER A 650 63.95 -49.89 -10.51
N SER A 651 62.92 -49.08 -10.76
CA SER A 651 61.97 -48.61 -9.75
C SER A 651 60.54 -48.68 -10.31
N THR A 652 59.59 -48.96 -9.42
CA THR A 652 58.15 -48.96 -9.69
C THR A 652 57.44 -47.79 -8.99
N ILE A 653 58.20 -46.80 -8.53
CA ILE A 653 57.70 -45.71 -7.70
C ILE A 653 56.67 -44.81 -8.41
N TYR A 654 56.78 -44.66 -9.73
CA TYR A 654 55.91 -43.79 -10.51
C TYR A 654 54.51 -44.38 -10.61
N ASP A 655 54.22 -45.26 -11.57
CA ASP A 655 52.88 -45.80 -11.81
C ASP A 655 52.76 -47.31 -11.56
N GLY A 656 53.76 -47.90 -10.91
CA GLY A 656 53.88 -49.35 -10.74
C GLY A 656 54.57 -50.06 -11.92
N SER A 657 54.78 -49.39 -13.06
CA SER A 657 55.58 -49.94 -14.16
C SER A 657 57.07 -49.94 -13.81
N THR A 658 57.82 -50.90 -14.36
CA THR A 658 59.26 -51.02 -14.15
C THR A 658 60.00 -50.03 -15.04
N ILE A 659 60.57 -48.98 -14.44
CA ILE A 659 61.41 -47.99 -15.13
C ILE A 659 62.85 -48.12 -14.63
N TYR A 660 63.81 -48.16 -15.54
CA TYR A 660 65.24 -48.22 -15.21
C TYR A 660 65.85 -46.82 -15.14
N TYR A 661 66.79 -46.63 -14.21
CA TYR A 661 67.50 -45.38 -13.96
C TYR A 661 69.00 -45.65 -13.74
N ALA A 662 69.81 -44.65 -14.01
CA ALA A 662 71.26 -44.61 -13.77
C ALA A 662 72.04 -45.74 -14.49
N GLY A 663 71.75 -45.93 -15.78
CA GLY A 663 72.58 -46.77 -16.65
C GLY A 663 73.93 -46.10 -16.97
N GLY A 664 75.02 -46.86 -17.00
CA GLY A 664 76.34 -46.35 -17.39
C GLY A 664 76.42 -46.06 -18.90
N GLY A 665 77.28 -45.14 -19.29
CA GLY A 665 77.58 -44.86 -20.70
C GLY A 665 78.49 -45.93 -21.31
N GLY A 666 78.31 -46.24 -22.59
CA GLY A 666 79.22 -47.11 -23.33
C GLY A 666 80.54 -46.42 -23.67
N GLY A 667 81.62 -47.18 -23.71
CA GLY A 667 82.93 -46.68 -24.13
C GLY A 667 82.99 -46.43 -25.65
N GLY A 668 83.79 -45.45 -26.05
CA GLY A 668 84.13 -45.14 -27.43
C GLY A 668 85.29 -45.97 -27.96
N VAL A 669 85.39 -46.01 -29.29
CA VAL A 669 86.39 -46.80 -30.04
C VAL A 669 87.11 -45.93 -31.08
N ASN A 670 88.44 -46.00 -31.16
CA ASN A 670 89.21 -45.27 -32.19
C ASN A 670 89.40 -46.11 -33.49
N ASN A 671 89.29 -47.45 -33.42
CA ASN A 671 89.55 -48.37 -34.54
C ASN A 671 88.30 -49.10 -35.07
N THR A 672 88.46 -50.17 -35.87
CA THR A 672 87.37 -50.99 -36.45
C THR A 672 86.55 -51.82 -35.42
N GLY A 673 86.71 -51.55 -34.13
CA GLY A 673 86.00 -52.21 -33.04
C GLY A 673 84.53 -51.79 -32.97
N THR A 674 83.75 -52.49 -32.15
CA THR A 674 82.34 -52.15 -31.89
C THR A 674 82.25 -51.17 -30.72
N ALA A 675 81.55 -50.05 -30.91
CA ALA A 675 81.30 -49.09 -29.83
C ALA A 675 80.44 -49.70 -28.72
N GLY A 676 80.72 -49.31 -27.48
CA GLY A 676 79.98 -49.78 -26.31
C GLY A 676 78.54 -49.28 -26.35
N SER A 677 77.58 -50.17 -26.09
CA SER A 677 76.20 -49.76 -25.86
C SER A 677 76.05 -49.16 -24.47
N GLY A 678 75.19 -48.15 -24.34
CA GLY A 678 74.79 -47.63 -23.04
C GLY A 678 73.97 -48.65 -22.26
N GLY A 679 74.09 -48.62 -20.94
CA GLY A 679 73.32 -49.48 -20.05
C GLY A 679 71.84 -49.09 -19.99
N ASN A 680 70.97 -50.08 -19.74
CA ASN A 680 69.56 -49.83 -19.46
C ASN A 680 69.42 -48.80 -18.32
N GLY A 681 68.47 -47.88 -18.43
CA GLY A 681 68.35 -46.75 -17.51
C GLY A 681 69.01 -45.46 -18.02
N GLY A 682 69.05 -45.31 -19.34
CA GLY A 682 69.39 -44.06 -20.00
C GLY A 682 70.86 -43.86 -20.30
N GLY A 683 71.71 -44.90 -20.23
CA GLY A 683 73.10 -44.79 -20.64
C GLY A 683 73.26 -44.39 -22.10
N GLY A 684 74.17 -43.47 -22.38
CA GLY A 684 74.54 -43.08 -23.74
C GLY A 684 75.42 -44.13 -24.42
N ASN A 685 75.27 -44.34 -25.72
CA ASN A 685 76.12 -45.21 -26.51
C ASN A 685 77.47 -44.51 -26.79
N GLY A 686 78.56 -45.27 -26.80
CA GLY A 686 79.86 -44.78 -27.25
C GLY A 686 79.89 -44.46 -28.74
N GLY A 687 80.77 -43.55 -29.13
CA GLY A 687 81.05 -43.20 -30.52
C GLY A 687 82.27 -43.94 -31.08
N GLY A 688 82.43 -43.91 -32.40
CA GLY A 688 83.65 -44.42 -33.03
C GLY A 688 84.02 -43.78 -34.36
N ASN A 689 85.20 -44.11 -34.85
CA ASN A 689 85.85 -43.50 -36.02
C ASN A 689 84.97 -43.50 -37.29
N CYS A 690 85.27 -42.56 -38.20
CA CYS A 690 84.55 -42.19 -39.43
C CYS A 690 84.24 -43.35 -40.40
N VAL A 691 84.87 -44.51 -40.24
CA VAL A 691 84.69 -45.70 -41.11
C VAL A 691 83.53 -46.59 -40.64
N SER A 692 83.21 -46.62 -39.34
CA SER A 692 82.17 -47.49 -38.76
C SER A 692 80.86 -46.76 -38.40
N LEU A 693 80.85 -45.42 -38.41
CA LEU A 693 79.68 -44.54 -38.20
C LEU A 693 78.84 -44.79 -36.92
N TYR A 694 79.47 -45.18 -35.81
CA TYR A 694 78.78 -45.24 -34.51
C TYR A 694 78.66 -43.84 -33.91
N THR A 695 77.43 -43.31 -33.81
CA THR A 695 77.16 -42.01 -33.20
C THR A 695 77.08 -42.15 -31.69
N SER A 696 77.91 -41.39 -30.96
CA SER A 696 77.80 -41.28 -29.52
C SER A 696 76.49 -40.59 -29.13
N SER A 697 75.85 -41.05 -28.05
CA SER A 697 74.64 -40.42 -27.50
C SER A 697 74.84 -39.95 -26.07
N ALA A 698 74.12 -38.87 -25.71
CA ALA A 698 74.08 -38.38 -24.34
C ALA A 698 73.29 -39.35 -23.46
N GLY A 699 73.58 -39.30 -22.17
CA GLY A 699 72.70 -39.93 -21.19
C GLY A 699 71.30 -39.33 -21.29
N ALA A 700 70.27 -40.17 -21.16
CA ALA A 700 68.89 -39.71 -21.23
C ALA A 700 68.58 -38.77 -20.05
N ALA A 701 68.02 -37.60 -20.34
CA ALA A 701 67.60 -36.65 -19.32
C ALA A 701 66.60 -37.29 -18.34
N ASN A 702 66.67 -36.90 -17.06
CA ASN A 702 65.82 -37.37 -15.97
C ASN A 702 65.94 -38.87 -15.66
N THR A 703 67.05 -39.49 -16.07
CA THR A 703 67.35 -40.88 -15.75
C THR A 703 68.63 -41.04 -14.95
N GLY A 704 69.48 -40.01 -14.86
CA GLY A 704 70.83 -40.12 -14.31
C GLY A 704 71.78 -40.98 -15.17
N GLY A 705 71.45 -41.24 -16.43
CA GLY A 705 72.28 -42.06 -17.31
C GLY A 705 73.64 -41.43 -17.62
N GLY A 706 74.70 -42.23 -17.69
CA GLY A 706 76.05 -41.77 -18.05
C GLY A 706 76.17 -41.42 -19.54
N GLY A 707 77.00 -40.43 -19.86
CA GLY A 707 77.27 -40.03 -21.24
C GLY A 707 78.14 -41.03 -22.00
N GLY A 708 77.88 -41.24 -23.29
CA GLY A 708 78.71 -42.09 -24.14
C GLY A 708 80.11 -41.51 -24.36
N GLY A 709 81.11 -42.38 -24.32
CA GLY A 709 82.49 -42.04 -24.68
C GLY A 709 82.62 -41.69 -26.17
N GLY A 710 83.61 -40.88 -26.52
CA GLY A 710 83.84 -40.45 -27.90
C GLY A 710 85.11 -41.01 -28.53
N ASP A 711 85.44 -40.50 -29.71
CA ASP A 711 86.73 -40.69 -30.38
C ASP A 711 87.34 -39.30 -30.65
N GLY A 712 88.54 -39.05 -30.12
CA GLY A 712 89.21 -37.75 -30.19
C GLY A 712 89.63 -37.31 -31.60
N ASP A 713 89.69 -38.25 -32.55
CA ASP A 713 90.18 -38.03 -33.92
C ASP A 713 89.06 -37.92 -34.98
N CYS A 714 87.78 -38.03 -34.60
CA CYS A 714 86.65 -38.10 -35.55
C CYS A 714 85.83 -36.80 -35.69
N SER A 715 84.84 -36.80 -36.61
CA SER A 715 83.87 -35.71 -36.80
C SER A 715 82.99 -35.47 -35.55
N VAL A 716 82.37 -34.28 -35.43
CA VAL A 716 81.50 -33.86 -34.29
C VAL A 716 80.42 -34.88 -33.83
N GLN A 717 80.06 -35.85 -34.69
CA GLN A 717 79.06 -36.88 -34.44
C GLN A 717 79.52 -38.00 -33.48
N CYS A 718 80.82 -38.19 -33.29
CA CYS A 718 81.39 -39.18 -32.37
C CYS A 718 82.19 -38.54 -31.23
N ASN A 719 82.06 -37.23 -31.03
CA ASN A 719 82.51 -36.55 -29.81
C ASN A 719 81.86 -37.15 -28.57
N PRO A 720 82.52 -37.15 -27.41
CA PRO A 720 81.89 -37.55 -26.16
C PRO A 720 80.62 -36.75 -25.89
N ARG A 721 79.74 -37.34 -25.06
CA ARG A 721 78.42 -36.77 -24.76
C ARG A 721 78.22 -36.59 -23.28
N ALA A 722 77.35 -35.63 -22.94
CA ALA A 722 77.03 -35.31 -21.56
C ALA A 722 76.24 -36.44 -20.90
N GLY A 723 76.33 -36.53 -19.58
CA GLY A 723 75.42 -37.36 -18.79
C GLY A 723 74.00 -36.78 -18.79
N GLY A 724 73.03 -37.62 -18.47
CA GLY A 724 71.65 -37.22 -18.26
C GLY A 724 71.45 -36.58 -16.88
N SER A 725 70.53 -35.63 -16.77
CA SER A 725 70.11 -35.09 -15.47
C SER A 725 69.51 -36.18 -14.58
N GLY A 726 69.61 -35.97 -13.27
CA GLY A 726 68.95 -36.78 -12.25
C GLY A 726 67.44 -36.59 -12.22
N ILE A 727 66.80 -37.24 -11.25
CA ILE A 727 65.37 -37.12 -11.00
C ILE A 727 65.09 -37.41 -9.52
N VAL A 728 64.12 -36.70 -8.94
CA VAL A 728 63.58 -37.02 -7.63
C VAL A 728 62.08 -37.29 -7.76
N ILE A 729 61.63 -38.44 -7.26
CA ILE A 729 60.21 -38.81 -7.22
C ILE A 729 59.83 -39.06 -5.78
N ILE A 730 58.75 -38.42 -5.31
CA ILE A 730 58.21 -38.57 -3.97
C ILE A 730 56.75 -39.02 -4.12
N ARG A 731 56.34 -40.10 -3.47
CA ARG A 731 54.93 -40.52 -3.45
C ARG A 731 54.38 -40.75 -2.05
N TYR A 732 53.08 -40.57 -1.90
CA TYR A 732 52.35 -40.86 -0.67
C TYR A 732 50.88 -41.20 -0.94
N PRO A 733 50.18 -41.90 -0.02
CA PRO A 733 48.75 -42.16 -0.14
C PRO A 733 47.94 -40.86 -0.01
N HIS A 734 46.95 -40.62 -0.89
CA HIS A 734 46.11 -39.41 -0.87
C HIS A 734 44.62 -39.70 -0.88
#